data_AF-A0A855X164-F1
#
_entry.id   AF-A0A855X164-F1
#
_cell.length_a   1.000
_cell.length_b   1.000
_cell.length_c   1.000
_cell.angle_alpha   90.00
_cell.angle_beta   90.00
_cell.angle_gamma   90.00
#
_symmetry.space_group_name_H-M   'P 1'
#
loop_
_entity.id
_entity.type
_entity.pdbx_description
1 polymer ?
#
loop_
_entity_poly.entity_id
_entity_poly.type
_entity_poly.pdbx_seq_one_letter_code
_entity_poly.pdbx_strand_id
1 'polypeptide(L)'
;YTATDNAFDYIVQVLGAISAIYQRDLNLHLSLTFARLWPDGGEPFSVGDVYTLKDYWWANMDTSLVDLVELWSGVRQDLGYIGIAFLASGGCYGWGYGIQVAFNGSFLSPVASGWQSNFDVEIPAHEIGHNLGALHTWDYNPPIDQCTQGVVMRGTIMSYCHQRPGSWSNIDMRMHRRIEDVILSTLFYAGCHPRDCNGNLIPDSIDIAMAASQDANGDGIPDECQDCNGNSILDPVEIAQGMDTDVDGNGIPDYCDSDCNGDGVPDAYQVRTGYSPDLDGNDRPDECDPDCNGNGQLDWAEISADMSLDLDRNTVLDECQDCNANGLPDWYDVDHEFNLMMVDRAGLVREFHERSGVECAVYSLTPGLRMAALKPGTGDTYVTDSTGGRVYKVAPSGSVTVFVAAGSGGLLSATGLAWKNASELYVADAVGGQILRFDGATGAFISVFTTATSPYDIVFGPNGNLFVASSTGNSVDEYDGSTGAFVRAFVSSGSGGLSRPRGMLFDPFGDLLVASYGSNQILQFSGTTGGFIRVWNDATAITEPFGLAMNAITNHIYYSAVYGGEPRVLECYPNGTRISIFVRGGQIALAGDLVVLPSSPNDVNLNRIPDDCESSDFDGDGIPNVSDNCPLTANPGQSDGDADGVGDACDNCLTTANHDQRDVDGDGIGDRCDNCVAVANPAQTDSDGDGRGNGCDNCSALANAAQTDSDNDLIGDGCDNCPSTTNPDQRDADGDGRGDLCDNCPAAANASQTDSDSDGRGDECDNCPAIANANQIDTDHDGLGDKCDTGYTAIGADVSVALLPWTTTYGTVSTEGVTGYTVAPASSCPATPAKYGVYPSASPVCYEMHTTAQHSRSIKLGFAYDEALVGDETKLRMLHYEGTDWVNVTTSVDIGANIIYGQVAYYSPFVIARDLGCCEGIRGNVNMSGIVDLADLSALVSYLTGGGYVIPCQDEANVNGTGIIDLADLSALVSYLTGGSFVLPACPS
;
A
#
# COMPACT_ATOMS: atom_id res chain seq x y z
N TYR A 1 -34.46 0.19 20.40
CA TYR A 1 -34.98 -1.12 20.01
C TYR A 1 -36.25 -1.40 20.78
N THR A 2 -37.32 -1.72 20.05
CA THR A 2 -38.56 -2.25 20.62
C THR A 2 -38.35 -3.73 20.98
N ALA A 3 -39.21 -4.31 21.81
CA ALA A 3 -39.15 -5.74 22.11
C ALA A 3 -39.29 -6.60 20.83
N THR A 4 -39.99 -6.08 19.82
CA THR A 4 -40.14 -6.70 18.49
C THR A 4 -38.82 -6.72 17.72
N ASP A 5 -38.05 -5.63 17.73
CA ASP A 5 -36.75 -5.58 17.05
C ASP A 5 -35.76 -6.60 17.66
N ASN A 6 -35.71 -6.66 19.00
CA ASN A 6 -34.84 -7.61 19.71
C ASN A 6 -35.21 -9.09 19.44
N ALA A 7 -36.51 -9.39 19.32
CA ALA A 7 -36.95 -10.75 19.03
C ALA A 7 -36.59 -11.17 17.60
N PHE A 8 -36.67 -10.26 16.64
CA PHE A 8 -36.26 -10.52 15.26
C PHE A 8 -34.75 -10.75 15.15
N ASP A 9 -33.94 -9.86 15.75
CA ASP A 9 -32.49 -9.99 15.78
C ASP A 9 -32.03 -11.29 16.44
N TYR A 10 -32.75 -11.72 17.49
CA TYR A 10 -32.47 -12.97 18.16
C TYR A 10 -32.78 -14.20 17.30
N ILE A 11 -33.90 -14.19 16.56
CA ILE A 11 -34.24 -15.27 15.62
C ILE A 11 -33.16 -15.42 14.55
N VAL A 12 -32.69 -14.30 13.99
CA VAL A 12 -31.62 -14.31 12.97
C VAL A 12 -30.32 -14.88 13.55
N GLN A 13 -29.96 -14.53 14.79
CA GLN A 13 -28.77 -15.05 15.45
C GLN A 13 -28.85 -16.57 15.69
N VAL A 14 -29.98 -17.06 16.20
CA VAL A 14 -30.18 -18.50 16.43
C VAL A 14 -30.13 -19.26 15.09
N LEU A 15 -30.81 -18.76 14.05
CA LEU A 15 -30.78 -19.43 12.74
C LEU A 15 -29.37 -19.40 12.13
N GLY A 16 -28.63 -18.29 12.24
CA GLY A 16 -27.24 -18.24 11.78
C GLY A 16 -26.34 -19.24 12.50
N ALA A 17 -26.56 -19.45 13.80
CA ALA A 17 -25.87 -20.46 14.59
C ALA A 17 -26.19 -21.90 14.16
N ILE A 18 -27.46 -22.20 13.86
CA ILE A 18 -27.87 -23.51 13.34
C ILE A 18 -27.33 -23.70 11.93
N SER A 19 -27.44 -22.69 11.07
CA SER A 19 -26.90 -22.71 9.70
C SER A 19 -25.40 -23.00 9.70
N ALA A 20 -24.63 -22.43 10.63
CA ALA A 20 -23.21 -22.74 10.76
C ALA A 20 -22.91 -24.20 11.12
N ILE A 21 -23.76 -24.85 11.93
CA ILE A 21 -23.64 -26.28 12.25
C ILE A 21 -23.93 -27.11 11.01
N TYR A 22 -25.04 -26.83 10.33
CA TYR A 22 -25.47 -27.54 9.12
C TYR A 22 -24.50 -27.33 7.95
N GLN A 23 -23.92 -26.14 7.83
CA GLN A 23 -22.89 -25.85 6.82
C GLN A 23 -21.61 -26.62 7.10
N ARG A 24 -21.23 -26.73 8.38
CA ARG A 24 -20.02 -27.47 8.79
C ARG A 24 -20.18 -28.98 8.60
N ASP A 25 -21.29 -29.54 9.04
CA ASP A 25 -21.49 -31.00 9.13
C ASP A 25 -22.08 -31.59 7.86
N LEU A 26 -22.86 -30.82 7.09
CA LEU A 26 -23.67 -31.32 5.96
C LEU A 26 -23.43 -30.52 4.68
N ASN A 27 -22.61 -29.47 4.73
CA ASN A 27 -22.47 -28.48 3.65
C ASN A 27 -23.81 -27.80 3.27
N LEU A 28 -24.73 -27.63 4.24
CA LEU A 28 -26.05 -27.03 4.01
C LEU A 28 -26.18 -25.63 4.61
N HIS A 29 -26.60 -24.67 3.79
CA HIS A 29 -26.88 -23.31 4.23
C HIS A 29 -28.38 -23.06 4.45
N LEU A 30 -28.78 -22.77 5.68
CA LEU A 30 -30.17 -22.41 6.01
C LEU A 30 -30.42 -20.92 5.77
N SER A 31 -31.43 -20.59 4.96
CA SER A 31 -31.76 -19.21 4.58
C SER A 31 -33.12 -18.77 5.11
N LEU A 32 -33.17 -17.65 5.85
CA LEU A 32 -34.43 -17.07 6.33
C LEU A 32 -35.13 -16.29 5.21
N THR A 33 -36.18 -16.86 4.63
CA THR A 33 -36.95 -16.21 3.55
C THR A 33 -38.17 -15.43 4.08
N PHE A 34 -38.72 -15.84 5.22
CA PHE A 34 -39.87 -15.19 5.86
C PHE A 34 -39.82 -15.35 7.38
N ALA A 35 -40.19 -14.30 8.10
CA ALA A 35 -40.40 -14.34 9.55
C ALA A 35 -41.59 -13.48 9.97
N ARG A 36 -42.35 -13.96 10.95
CA ARG A 36 -43.49 -13.24 11.56
C ARG A 36 -43.41 -13.36 13.08
N LEU A 37 -43.64 -12.25 13.76
CA LEU A 37 -43.68 -12.17 15.22
C LEU A 37 -45.12 -12.01 15.71
N TRP A 38 -45.46 -12.72 16.78
CA TRP A 38 -46.71 -12.56 17.51
C TRP A 38 -46.42 -12.05 18.92
N PRO A 39 -47.25 -11.13 19.46
CA PRO A 39 -47.20 -10.82 20.88
C PRO A 39 -47.68 -12.03 21.69
N ASP A 40 -47.25 -12.12 22.96
CA ASP A 40 -47.60 -13.22 23.88
C ASP A 40 -49.10 -13.55 23.86
N GLY A 41 -49.43 -14.81 23.52
CA GLY A 41 -50.81 -15.30 23.46
C GLY A 41 -51.60 -14.85 22.22
N GLY A 42 -50.94 -14.20 21.25
CA GLY A 42 -51.48 -13.75 19.98
C GLY A 42 -51.28 -14.74 18.82
N GLU A 43 -50.68 -15.90 19.08
CA GLU A 43 -50.44 -16.94 18.08
C GLU A 43 -51.77 -17.55 17.58
N PRO A 44 -51.95 -17.75 16.27
CA PRO A 44 -53.27 -18.06 15.69
C PRO A 44 -53.64 -19.55 15.68
N PHE A 45 -52.81 -20.42 16.27
CA PHE A 45 -53.00 -21.88 16.33
C PHE A 45 -52.63 -22.43 17.71
N SER A 46 -53.17 -23.61 18.04
CA SER A 46 -52.97 -24.28 19.34
C SER A 46 -51.74 -25.19 19.28
N VAL A 47 -50.64 -24.83 19.97
CA VAL A 47 -49.34 -25.54 19.97
C VAL A 47 -49.37 -27.02 20.39
N GLY A 48 -50.52 -27.57 20.78
CA GLY A 48 -50.66 -28.98 21.17
C GLY A 48 -50.31 -30.00 20.09
N ASP A 49 -50.15 -29.58 18.83
CA ASP A 49 -49.79 -30.47 17.71
C ASP A 49 -49.28 -29.70 16.47
N VAL A 50 -48.25 -30.22 15.81
CA VAL A 50 -47.58 -29.66 14.61
C VAL A 50 -48.52 -29.58 13.40
N TYR A 51 -49.52 -30.46 13.31
CA TYR A 51 -50.52 -30.43 12.22
C TYR A 51 -51.34 -29.13 12.20
N THR A 52 -51.59 -28.53 13.36
CA THR A 52 -52.38 -27.29 13.44
C THR A 52 -51.60 -26.08 12.92
N LEU A 53 -50.28 -26.06 13.12
CA LEU A 53 -49.37 -25.06 12.54
C LEU A 53 -49.34 -25.20 11.02
N LYS A 54 -49.16 -26.42 10.50
CA LYS A 54 -49.20 -26.73 9.07
C LYS A 54 -50.51 -26.26 8.42
N ASP A 55 -51.65 -26.67 8.97
CA ASP A 55 -52.97 -26.33 8.41
C ASP A 55 -53.21 -24.82 8.42
N TYR A 56 -52.76 -24.11 9.47
CA TYR A 56 -52.81 -22.66 9.51
C TYR A 56 -51.91 -22.01 8.45
N TRP A 57 -50.67 -22.48 8.32
CA TRP A 57 -49.71 -21.96 7.34
C TRP A 57 -50.26 -22.06 5.92
N TRP A 58 -50.73 -23.24 5.52
CA TRP A 58 -51.35 -23.47 4.21
C TRP A 58 -52.60 -22.63 3.95
N ALA A 59 -53.40 -22.34 4.97
CA ALA A 59 -54.62 -21.56 4.79
C ALA A 59 -54.37 -20.04 4.71
N ASN A 60 -53.21 -19.55 5.15
CA ASN A 60 -53.01 -18.11 5.40
C ASN A 60 -51.73 -17.49 4.79
N MET A 61 -50.78 -18.28 4.30
CA MET A 61 -49.53 -17.78 3.70
C MET A 61 -49.57 -17.86 2.17
N ASP A 62 -48.79 -16.99 1.51
CA ASP A 62 -48.70 -16.91 0.04
C ASP A 62 -48.07 -18.20 -0.56
N THR A 63 -48.32 -18.44 -1.84
CA THR A 63 -47.88 -19.60 -2.63
C THR A 63 -46.35 -19.71 -2.86
N SER A 64 -45.54 -18.96 -2.12
CA SER A 64 -44.08 -19.08 -2.18
C SER A 64 -43.63 -20.44 -1.65
N LEU A 65 -42.80 -21.14 -2.41
CA LEU A 65 -42.14 -22.37 -1.98
C LEU A 65 -41.28 -22.08 -0.74
N VAL A 66 -41.52 -22.82 0.33
CA VAL A 66 -40.73 -22.80 1.57
C VAL A 66 -40.41 -24.24 1.92
N ASP A 67 -39.17 -24.52 2.30
CA ASP A 67 -38.73 -25.90 2.60
C ASP A 67 -39.04 -26.27 4.06
N LEU A 68 -38.72 -25.36 4.98
CA LEU A 68 -38.91 -25.53 6.43
C LEU A 68 -39.74 -24.39 7.02
N VAL A 69 -40.64 -24.73 7.95
CA VAL A 69 -41.46 -23.78 8.71
C VAL A 69 -41.32 -24.08 10.19
N GLU A 70 -40.66 -23.18 10.91
CA GLU A 70 -40.38 -23.35 12.33
C GLU A 70 -41.15 -22.34 13.20
N LEU A 71 -41.69 -22.81 14.33
CA LEU A 71 -42.34 -21.98 15.32
C LEU A 71 -41.53 -21.96 16.63
N TRP A 72 -41.01 -20.80 16.99
CA TRP A 72 -40.23 -20.62 18.22
C TRP A 72 -41.03 -19.84 19.26
N SER A 73 -41.18 -20.38 20.47
CA SER A 73 -41.92 -19.74 21.57
C SER A 73 -41.20 -19.80 22.91
N GLY A 74 -41.12 -18.66 23.62
CA GLY A 74 -40.55 -18.57 24.98
C GLY A 74 -41.55 -18.75 26.13
N VAL A 75 -42.86 -18.76 25.86
CA VAL A 75 -43.91 -18.57 26.91
C VAL A 75 -44.73 -19.84 27.19
N ARG A 76 -44.71 -20.82 26.28
CA ARG A 76 -45.59 -22.01 26.33
C ARG A 76 -44.89 -23.20 27.01
N GLN A 77 -45.38 -23.61 28.18
CA GLN A 77 -44.94 -24.79 28.94
C GLN A 77 -46.01 -25.89 28.98
N ASP A 78 -47.06 -25.77 28.17
CA ASP A 78 -48.21 -26.69 28.13
C ASP A 78 -47.98 -27.93 27.27
N LEU A 79 -46.85 -28.01 26.56
CA LEU A 79 -46.40 -29.23 25.90
C LEU A 79 -45.66 -30.12 26.89
N GLY A 80 -45.99 -31.42 26.89
CA GLY A 80 -45.25 -32.43 27.68
C GLY A 80 -43.83 -32.71 27.17
N TYR A 81 -43.44 -32.07 26.07
CA TYR A 81 -42.16 -32.17 25.35
C TYR A 81 -41.68 -30.78 24.93
N ILE A 82 -40.41 -30.67 24.56
CA ILE A 82 -39.70 -29.38 24.39
C ILE A 82 -39.58 -28.97 22.91
N GLY A 83 -39.60 -29.94 21.98
CA GLY A 83 -39.67 -29.76 20.54
C GLY A 83 -40.52 -30.86 19.90
N ILE A 84 -41.13 -30.57 18.76
CA ILE A 84 -41.86 -31.54 17.91
C ILE A 84 -41.71 -31.15 16.44
N ALA A 85 -41.19 -32.07 15.62
CA ALA A 85 -41.14 -31.96 14.16
C ALA A 85 -42.18 -32.85 13.44
N PHE A 86 -42.52 -32.49 12.20
CA PHE A 86 -43.37 -33.29 11.31
C PHE A 86 -42.52 -34.21 10.43
N LEU A 87 -42.51 -35.50 10.76
CA LEU A 87 -41.58 -36.51 10.26
C LEU A 87 -41.83 -37.04 8.83
N ALA A 88 -42.65 -36.39 7.97
CA ALA A 88 -43.24 -37.09 6.82
C ALA A 88 -42.71 -36.77 5.41
N SER A 89 -41.69 -35.93 5.21
CA SER A 89 -41.07 -35.77 3.88
C SER A 89 -39.91 -34.79 3.92
N GLY A 90 -38.73 -35.23 3.44
CA GLY A 90 -37.52 -34.43 3.32
C GLY A 90 -37.80 -33.01 2.84
N GLY A 91 -37.23 -32.03 3.54
CA GLY A 91 -37.65 -30.62 3.59
C GLY A 91 -38.02 -29.92 2.28
N CYS A 92 -37.69 -30.41 1.09
CA CYS A 92 -37.86 -29.69 -0.17
C CYS A 92 -39.21 -29.86 -0.89
N TYR A 93 -40.20 -30.49 -0.25
CA TYR A 93 -41.57 -30.55 -0.78
C TYR A 93 -42.56 -29.61 -0.07
N GLY A 94 -42.07 -28.73 0.80
CA GLY A 94 -42.90 -27.79 1.56
C GLY A 94 -43.71 -28.42 2.68
N TRP A 95 -43.11 -29.42 3.31
CA TRP A 95 -43.71 -30.21 4.38
C TRP A 95 -42.89 -30.27 5.66
N GLY A 96 -41.72 -29.61 5.76
CA GLY A 96 -40.98 -29.54 7.02
C GLY A 96 -41.64 -28.53 7.96
N TYR A 97 -42.19 -29.02 9.07
CA TYR A 97 -42.83 -28.18 10.09
C TYR A 97 -42.31 -28.55 11.47
N GLY A 98 -41.87 -27.58 12.25
CA GLY A 98 -41.44 -27.80 13.63
C GLY A 98 -42.00 -26.78 14.60
N ILE A 99 -42.15 -27.23 15.85
CA ILE A 99 -42.55 -26.42 16.99
C ILE A 99 -41.50 -26.60 18.08
N GLN A 100 -40.90 -25.51 18.52
CA GLN A 100 -39.93 -25.48 19.61
C GLN A 100 -40.36 -24.49 20.68
N VAL A 101 -40.34 -24.93 21.94
CA VAL A 101 -40.80 -24.14 23.08
C VAL A 101 -39.73 -23.99 24.17
N ALA A 102 -40.02 -23.09 25.12
CA ALA A 102 -39.15 -22.77 26.26
C ALA A 102 -37.81 -22.10 25.91
N PHE A 103 -37.79 -21.32 24.82
CA PHE A 103 -36.64 -20.47 24.49
C PHE A 103 -36.31 -19.51 25.64
N ASN A 104 -35.04 -19.48 26.02
CA ASN A 104 -34.53 -18.66 27.11
C ASN A 104 -34.06 -17.28 26.63
N GLY A 105 -33.99 -17.04 25.31
CA GLY A 105 -33.59 -15.76 24.74
C GLY A 105 -32.09 -15.49 24.82
N SER A 106 -31.28 -16.53 25.04
CA SER A 106 -29.83 -16.45 25.03
C SER A 106 -29.18 -17.78 24.64
N PHE A 107 -28.13 -17.72 23.83
CA PHE A 107 -27.19 -18.82 23.59
C PHE A 107 -25.76 -18.28 23.46
N LEU A 108 -24.77 -19.16 23.46
CA LEU A 108 -23.38 -18.78 23.25
C LEU A 108 -23.12 -18.63 21.74
N SER A 109 -22.69 -17.45 21.29
CA SER A 109 -22.31 -17.21 19.89
C SER A 109 -20.80 -16.88 19.78
N PRO A 110 -20.02 -17.65 18.99
CA PRO A 110 -20.40 -18.87 18.27
C PRO A 110 -20.73 -20.04 19.21
N VAL A 111 -21.48 -21.00 18.69
CA VAL A 111 -22.01 -22.15 19.43
C VAL A 111 -20.89 -23.12 19.79
N ALA A 112 -20.85 -23.57 21.05
CA ALA A 112 -19.85 -24.53 21.51
C ALA A 112 -20.48 -25.59 22.43
N SER A 113 -20.16 -26.87 22.25
CA SER A 113 -20.51 -27.98 23.16
C SER A 113 -20.21 -27.66 24.63
N GLY A 114 -20.97 -28.21 25.57
CA GLY A 114 -20.70 -28.04 27.00
C GLY A 114 -21.58 -27.00 27.73
N TRP A 115 -22.24 -26.10 27.00
CA TRP A 115 -22.88 -24.91 27.58
C TRP A 115 -24.40 -25.07 27.74
N GLN A 116 -24.88 -24.81 28.96
CA GLN A 116 -26.30 -24.96 29.30
C GLN A 116 -27.24 -24.01 28.53
N SER A 117 -26.72 -22.91 28.00
CA SER A 117 -27.48 -21.94 27.21
C SER A 117 -27.65 -22.33 25.74
N ASN A 118 -27.07 -23.44 25.28
CA ASN A 118 -27.22 -23.87 23.89
C ASN A 118 -28.60 -24.43 23.56
N PHE A 119 -29.47 -24.55 24.55
CA PHE A 119 -30.85 -25.01 24.40
C PHE A 119 -31.57 -24.38 23.20
N ASP A 120 -31.49 -23.06 23.07
CA ASP A 120 -32.17 -22.29 22.02
C ASP A 120 -31.60 -22.59 20.60
N VAL A 121 -30.47 -23.30 20.50
CA VAL A 121 -29.84 -23.72 19.23
C VAL A 121 -29.95 -25.23 19.02
N GLU A 122 -29.70 -26.03 20.05
CA GLU A 122 -29.68 -27.49 19.96
C GLU A 122 -31.05 -28.06 19.63
N ILE A 123 -32.10 -27.61 20.33
CA ILE A 123 -33.45 -28.14 20.11
C ILE A 123 -33.93 -27.83 18.68
N PRO A 124 -33.85 -26.59 18.17
CA PRO A 124 -34.24 -26.36 16.78
C PRO A 124 -33.34 -27.10 15.78
N ALA A 125 -32.03 -27.21 16.03
CA ALA A 125 -31.14 -28.01 15.17
C ALA A 125 -31.52 -29.49 15.14
N HIS A 126 -31.94 -30.05 16.27
CA HIS A 126 -32.44 -31.42 16.42
C HIS A 126 -33.75 -31.64 15.65
N GLU A 127 -34.73 -30.77 15.85
CA GLU A 127 -36.03 -30.88 15.17
C GLU A 127 -35.93 -30.64 13.66
N ILE A 128 -35.03 -29.76 13.21
CA ILE A 128 -34.72 -29.61 11.78
C ILE A 128 -34.14 -30.92 11.24
N GLY A 129 -33.31 -31.62 12.01
CA GLY A 129 -32.77 -32.93 11.63
C GLY A 129 -33.88 -33.94 11.36
N HIS A 130 -34.92 -33.96 12.20
CA HIS A 130 -36.12 -34.77 11.98
C HIS A 130 -36.91 -34.36 10.73
N ASN A 131 -37.08 -33.05 10.47
CA ASN A 131 -37.69 -32.56 9.22
C ASN A 131 -36.88 -32.98 7.98
N LEU A 132 -35.61 -33.31 8.16
CA LEU A 132 -34.68 -33.80 7.14
C LEU A 132 -34.46 -35.33 7.22
N GLY A 133 -35.35 -36.07 7.90
CA GLY A 133 -35.39 -37.54 7.86
C GLY A 133 -34.59 -38.24 8.94
N ALA A 134 -33.80 -37.53 9.75
CA ALA A 134 -33.04 -38.15 10.83
C ALA A 134 -33.96 -38.75 11.91
N LEU A 135 -33.59 -39.93 12.42
CA LEU A 135 -34.17 -40.49 13.65
C LEU A 135 -33.36 -40.05 14.87
N HIS A 136 -33.91 -40.26 16.08
CA HIS A 136 -33.08 -40.13 17.27
C HIS A 136 -31.99 -41.21 17.27
N THR A 137 -30.83 -40.90 17.82
CA THR A 137 -29.69 -41.83 17.90
C THR A 137 -30.02 -43.19 18.54
N TRP A 138 -31.01 -43.26 19.41
CA TRP A 138 -31.44 -44.51 20.06
C TRP A 138 -32.45 -45.34 19.26
N ASP A 139 -33.12 -44.74 18.27
CA ASP A 139 -34.12 -45.43 17.43
C ASP A 139 -33.46 -46.29 16.34
N TYR A 140 -32.15 -46.12 16.13
CA TYR A 140 -31.34 -46.97 15.27
C TYR A 140 -31.10 -48.34 15.90
N ASN A 141 -30.83 -49.35 15.06
CA ASN A 141 -30.55 -50.71 15.49
C ASN A 141 -29.17 -51.14 14.93
N PRO A 142 -28.14 -51.35 15.78
CA PRO A 142 -28.14 -51.02 17.20
C PRO A 142 -28.20 -49.50 17.39
N PRO A 143 -28.59 -49.06 18.59
CA PRO A 143 -28.57 -47.65 18.96
C PRO A 143 -27.18 -47.02 18.75
N ILE A 144 -27.12 -45.87 18.07
CA ILE A 144 -25.89 -45.05 17.93
C ILE A 144 -25.37 -44.65 19.31
N ASP A 145 -26.27 -44.37 20.25
CA ASP A 145 -25.92 -44.22 21.65
C ASP A 145 -26.93 -44.91 22.58
N GLN A 146 -26.49 -45.14 23.82
CA GLN A 146 -27.30 -45.79 24.86
C GLN A 146 -27.81 -44.80 25.90
N CYS A 147 -27.91 -43.52 25.54
CA CYS A 147 -28.33 -42.49 26.49
C CYS A 147 -29.76 -42.67 26.97
N THR A 148 -30.58 -43.54 26.38
CA THR A 148 -31.90 -43.94 26.90
C THR A 148 -31.86 -45.11 27.91
N GLN A 149 -30.77 -45.89 27.96
CA GLN A 149 -30.62 -47.07 28.84
C GLN A 149 -29.97 -46.78 30.20
N GLY A 150 -29.56 -45.53 30.48
CA GLY A 150 -29.06 -45.11 31.79
C GLY A 150 -27.54 -45.18 31.95
N VAL A 151 -26.79 -45.40 30.87
CA VAL A 151 -25.33 -45.22 30.83
C VAL A 151 -25.04 -43.73 30.63
N VAL A 152 -24.09 -43.17 31.40
CA VAL A 152 -23.64 -41.78 31.20
C VAL A 152 -22.70 -41.78 30.01
N MET A 153 -23.19 -41.30 28.86
CA MET A 153 -22.41 -41.16 27.62
C MET A 153 -22.49 -39.72 27.12
N ARG A 154 -21.56 -39.38 26.23
CA ARG A 154 -21.57 -38.15 25.44
C ARG A 154 -22.31 -38.44 24.14
N GLY A 155 -23.20 -37.56 23.69
CA GLY A 155 -24.01 -37.73 22.48
C GLY A 155 -23.92 -36.52 21.55
N THR A 156 -24.50 -36.63 20.37
CA THR A 156 -24.56 -35.57 19.33
C THR A 156 -25.93 -34.88 19.33
N ILE A 157 -26.16 -33.94 18.40
CA ILE A 157 -27.41 -33.14 18.35
C ILE A 157 -28.66 -34.01 18.33
N MET A 158 -28.67 -35.18 17.68
CA MET A 158 -29.84 -36.08 17.63
C MET A 158 -30.01 -36.99 18.87
N SER A 159 -29.28 -36.72 19.95
CA SER A 159 -29.23 -37.58 21.15
C SER A 159 -30.04 -37.05 22.34
N TYR A 160 -30.47 -37.98 23.21
CA TYR A 160 -31.06 -37.68 24.51
C TYR A 160 -30.08 -37.65 25.69
N CYS A 161 -28.76 -37.62 25.46
CA CYS A 161 -27.77 -37.53 26.54
C CYS A 161 -27.94 -36.28 27.43
N HIS A 162 -28.58 -35.21 26.92
CA HIS A 162 -28.90 -34.02 27.71
C HIS A 162 -29.91 -34.27 28.84
N GLN A 163 -30.62 -35.40 28.86
CA GLN A 163 -31.54 -35.78 29.93
C GLN A 163 -30.84 -36.48 31.12
N ARG A 164 -29.51 -36.66 31.04
CA ARG A 164 -28.70 -37.35 32.07
C ARG A 164 -27.94 -36.38 32.97
N PRO A 165 -27.39 -36.84 34.13
CA PRO A 165 -26.47 -36.01 34.92
C PRO A 165 -25.32 -35.49 34.06
N GLY A 166 -25.06 -34.18 34.09
CA GLY A 166 -24.21 -33.49 33.11
C GLY A 166 -25.02 -32.66 32.10
N SER A 167 -26.27 -33.03 31.83
CA SER A 167 -27.22 -32.29 30.97
C SER A 167 -26.59 -31.88 29.63
N TRP A 168 -26.70 -30.62 29.22
CA TRP A 168 -26.13 -30.07 27.98
C TRP A 168 -24.61 -30.23 27.84
N SER A 169 -23.89 -30.51 28.93
CA SER A 169 -22.47 -30.85 28.82
C SER A 169 -22.20 -32.23 28.23
N ASN A 170 -23.23 -33.06 28.13
CA ASN A 170 -23.18 -34.36 27.49
C ASN A 170 -23.51 -34.30 25.99
N ILE A 171 -23.84 -33.13 25.43
CA ILE A 171 -24.14 -32.97 24.01
C ILE A 171 -23.02 -32.21 23.31
N ASP A 172 -22.50 -32.82 22.25
CA ASP A 172 -21.68 -32.15 21.26
C ASP A 172 -22.56 -31.49 20.21
N MET A 173 -22.32 -30.20 19.94
CA MET A 173 -23.07 -29.41 18.94
C MET A 173 -22.60 -29.74 17.51
N ARG A 174 -22.62 -31.02 17.16
CA ARG A 174 -22.35 -31.59 15.85
C ARG A 174 -23.36 -32.71 15.53
N MET A 175 -23.57 -32.98 14.25
CA MET A 175 -24.24 -34.20 13.81
C MET A 175 -23.31 -35.41 13.96
N HIS A 176 -23.91 -36.60 14.00
CA HIS A 176 -23.17 -37.86 13.92
C HIS A 176 -23.15 -38.29 12.45
N ARG A 177 -22.08 -38.93 11.96
CA ARG A 177 -21.95 -39.29 10.53
C ARG A 177 -23.17 -40.05 9.96
N ARG A 178 -23.67 -41.06 10.67
CA ARG A 178 -24.93 -41.75 10.32
C ARG A 178 -26.16 -40.84 10.22
N ILE A 179 -26.23 -39.78 11.03
CA ILE A 179 -27.28 -38.76 10.92
C ILE A 179 -27.02 -37.91 9.68
N GLU A 180 -25.76 -37.58 9.38
CA GLU A 180 -25.37 -36.85 8.18
C GLU A 180 -25.78 -37.61 6.92
N ASP A 181 -25.44 -38.89 6.84
CA ASP A 181 -25.79 -39.76 5.71
C ASP A 181 -27.31 -39.85 5.52
N VAL A 182 -28.08 -40.02 6.62
CA VAL A 182 -29.55 -40.05 6.54
C VAL A 182 -30.11 -38.71 6.06
N ILE A 183 -29.58 -37.58 6.53
CA ILE A 183 -30.03 -36.25 6.10
C ILE A 183 -29.69 -36.02 4.63
N LEU A 184 -28.44 -36.29 4.22
CA LEU A 184 -27.98 -36.12 2.84
C LEU A 184 -28.74 -37.04 1.88
N SER A 185 -28.95 -38.30 2.26
CA SER A 185 -29.78 -39.28 1.53
C SER A 185 -31.23 -38.81 1.42
N THR A 186 -31.82 -38.31 2.51
CA THR A 186 -33.19 -37.79 2.50
C THR A 186 -33.32 -36.57 1.58
N LEU A 187 -32.33 -35.67 1.58
CA LEU A 187 -32.29 -34.51 0.68
C LEU A 187 -32.07 -34.92 -0.78
N PHE A 188 -31.25 -35.94 -1.03
CA PHE A 188 -31.03 -36.55 -2.33
C PHE A 188 -32.33 -37.13 -2.90
N TYR A 189 -33.02 -38.01 -2.17
CA TYR A 189 -34.30 -38.58 -2.58
C TYR A 189 -35.43 -37.55 -2.66
N ALA A 190 -35.33 -36.45 -1.91
CA ALA A 190 -36.27 -35.36 -1.97
C ALA A 190 -36.05 -34.39 -3.15
N GLY A 191 -34.99 -34.58 -3.95
CA GLY A 191 -34.67 -33.73 -5.11
C GLY A 191 -34.17 -32.32 -4.73
N CYS A 192 -33.65 -32.17 -3.52
CA CYS A 192 -33.13 -30.92 -2.95
C CYS A 192 -31.74 -30.55 -3.48
N HIS A 193 -30.95 -31.56 -3.83
CA HIS A 193 -29.61 -31.40 -4.34
C HIS A 193 -29.67 -31.31 -5.87
N PRO A 194 -29.07 -30.29 -6.50
CA PRO A 194 -28.88 -30.35 -7.93
C PRO A 194 -27.80 -31.42 -8.16
N ARG A 195 -28.12 -32.46 -8.94
CA ARG A 195 -27.24 -33.62 -9.19
C ARG A 195 -25.85 -33.14 -9.63
N ASP A 196 -24.79 -33.81 -9.17
CA ASP A 196 -23.39 -33.65 -9.60
C ASP A 196 -22.80 -35.05 -9.62
N CYS A 197 -23.07 -35.78 -10.69
CA CYS A 197 -22.76 -37.21 -10.75
C CYS A 197 -21.31 -37.47 -11.18
N ASN A 198 -20.62 -36.48 -11.74
CA ASN A 198 -19.21 -36.57 -12.13
C ASN A 198 -18.25 -36.05 -11.03
N GLY A 199 -18.79 -35.48 -9.94
CA GLY A 199 -18.05 -35.08 -8.74
C GLY A 199 -17.18 -33.84 -8.94
N ASN A 200 -17.48 -33.02 -9.94
CA ASN A 200 -16.68 -31.85 -10.31
C ASN A 200 -17.09 -30.56 -9.55
N LEU A 201 -18.07 -30.66 -8.63
CA LEU A 201 -18.66 -29.58 -7.84
C LEU A 201 -19.49 -28.56 -8.66
N ILE A 202 -19.84 -28.92 -9.90
CA ILE A 202 -20.74 -28.21 -10.79
C ILE A 202 -21.99 -29.08 -10.94
N PRO A 203 -23.19 -28.54 -10.71
CA PRO A 203 -24.38 -29.32 -10.94
C PRO A 203 -24.55 -29.78 -12.39
N ASP A 204 -24.95 -31.03 -12.60
CA ASP A 204 -25.31 -31.67 -13.87
C ASP A 204 -26.16 -30.77 -14.77
N SER A 205 -27.14 -30.09 -14.17
CA SER A 205 -28.01 -29.15 -14.92
C SER A 205 -27.25 -27.99 -15.55
N ILE A 206 -26.15 -27.57 -14.93
CA ILE A 206 -25.21 -26.55 -15.42
C ILE A 206 -24.23 -27.17 -16.41
N ASP A 207 -23.71 -28.37 -16.13
CA ASP A 207 -22.84 -29.10 -17.06
C ASP A 207 -23.50 -29.37 -18.41
N ILE A 208 -24.77 -29.80 -18.39
CA ILE A 208 -25.59 -30.00 -19.60
C ILE A 208 -25.86 -28.65 -20.28
N ALA A 209 -26.20 -27.60 -19.53
CA ALA A 209 -26.49 -26.28 -20.09
C ALA A 209 -25.26 -25.60 -20.73
N MET A 210 -24.06 -25.89 -20.22
CA MET A 210 -22.79 -25.39 -20.73
C MET A 210 -22.16 -26.34 -21.77
N ALA A 211 -22.81 -27.46 -22.08
CA ALA A 211 -22.32 -28.52 -22.97
C ALA A 211 -20.96 -29.12 -22.53
N ALA A 212 -20.70 -29.13 -21.21
CA ALA A 212 -19.61 -29.87 -20.60
C ALA A 212 -19.93 -31.38 -20.55
N SER A 213 -21.20 -31.72 -20.36
CA SER A 213 -21.74 -33.09 -20.34
C SER A 213 -22.78 -33.32 -21.44
N GLN A 214 -22.91 -34.56 -21.91
CA GLN A 214 -23.95 -34.94 -22.87
C GLN A 214 -25.19 -35.44 -22.14
N ASP A 215 -26.38 -35.13 -22.65
CA ASP A 215 -27.66 -35.69 -22.19
C ASP A 215 -28.45 -36.06 -23.45
N ALA A 216 -28.11 -37.21 -24.04
CA ALA A 216 -28.67 -37.63 -25.31
C ALA A 216 -30.14 -38.07 -25.19
N ASN A 217 -30.56 -38.51 -24.00
CA ASN A 217 -31.90 -39.03 -23.74
C ASN A 217 -32.89 -37.95 -23.23
N GLY A 218 -32.38 -36.80 -22.76
CA GLY A 218 -33.13 -35.64 -22.29
C GLY A 218 -33.78 -35.82 -20.92
N ASP A 219 -33.29 -36.73 -20.08
CA ASP A 219 -33.84 -37.01 -18.75
C ASP A 219 -33.23 -36.14 -17.63
N GLY A 220 -32.27 -35.28 -17.98
CA GLY A 220 -31.60 -34.38 -17.05
C GLY A 220 -30.55 -35.07 -16.18
N ILE A 221 -30.03 -36.22 -16.62
CA ILE A 221 -28.82 -36.89 -16.11
C ILE A 221 -27.77 -36.88 -17.24
N PRO A 222 -26.52 -36.52 -16.95
CA PRO A 222 -25.42 -36.72 -17.88
C PRO A 222 -25.27 -38.18 -18.33
N ASP A 223 -25.06 -38.41 -19.63
CA ASP A 223 -24.92 -39.73 -20.24
C ASP A 223 -23.76 -40.52 -19.59
N GLU A 224 -22.66 -39.85 -19.23
CA GLU A 224 -21.52 -40.47 -18.52
C GLU A 224 -21.89 -41.03 -17.13
N CYS A 225 -22.99 -40.58 -16.56
CA CYS A 225 -23.51 -41.04 -15.27
C CYS A 225 -24.59 -42.11 -15.43
N GLN A 226 -24.85 -42.49 -16.68
CA GLN A 226 -25.78 -43.55 -17.05
C GLN A 226 -25.08 -44.56 -17.98
N ASP A 227 -23.75 -44.60 -18.02
CA ASP A 227 -22.95 -45.53 -18.83
C ASP A 227 -21.75 -46.01 -18.01
N CYS A 228 -22.03 -46.78 -16.96
CA CYS A 228 -21.01 -47.15 -15.98
C CYS A 228 -19.92 -48.08 -16.55
N ASN A 229 -20.20 -48.81 -17.64
CA ASN A 229 -19.21 -49.65 -18.33
C ASN A 229 -18.46 -48.91 -19.46
N GLY A 230 -18.84 -47.66 -19.75
CA GLY A 230 -18.21 -46.80 -20.76
C GLY A 230 -18.36 -47.30 -22.20
N ASN A 231 -19.40 -48.09 -22.49
CA ASN A 231 -19.60 -48.70 -23.81
C ASN A 231 -20.42 -47.81 -24.77
N SER A 232 -20.85 -46.64 -24.30
CA SER A 232 -21.67 -45.64 -25.01
C SER A 232 -23.11 -46.08 -25.29
N ILE A 233 -23.62 -47.05 -24.54
CA ILE A 233 -25.03 -47.44 -24.46
C ILE A 233 -25.46 -47.19 -23.01
N LEU A 234 -26.51 -46.40 -22.82
CA LEU A 234 -26.93 -46.06 -21.47
C LEU A 234 -27.47 -47.29 -20.71
N ASP A 235 -27.10 -47.45 -19.46
CA ASP A 235 -27.49 -48.52 -18.55
C ASP A 235 -29.00 -48.79 -18.53
N PRO A 236 -29.90 -47.77 -18.48
CA PRO A 236 -31.34 -48.02 -18.55
C PRO A 236 -31.79 -48.66 -19.87
N VAL A 237 -31.04 -48.46 -20.95
CA VAL A 237 -31.25 -49.09 -22.26
C VAL A 237 -30.78 -50.55 -22.23
N GLU A 238 -29.64 -50.82 -21.59
CA GLU A 238 -29.09 -52.18 -21.45
C GLU A 238 -30.00 -53.06 -20.59
N ILE A 239 -30.44 -52.54 -19.44
CA ILE A 239 -31.40 -53.20 -18.52
C ILE A 239 -32.73 -53.45 -19.24
N ALA A 240 -33.29 -52.45 -19.95
CA ALA A 240 -34.55 -52.61 -20.67
C ALA A 240 -34.47 -53.61 -21.84
N GLN A 241 -33.28 -53.78 -22.42
CA GLN A 241 -33.01 -54.79 -23.46
C GLN A 241 -32.65 -56.16 -22.88
N GLY A 242 -32.52 -56.28 -21.56
CA GLY A 242 -32.13 -57.50 -20.85
C GLY A 242 -30.69 -57.92 -21.14
N MET A 243 -29.82 -56.95 -21.45
CA MET A 243 -28.39 -57.17 -21.64
C MET A 243 -27.67 -57.28 -20.29
N ASP A 244 -28.15 -56.54 -19.29
CA ASP A 244 -27.64 -56.56 -17.92
C ASP A 244 -28.71 -56.92 -16.89
N THR A 245 -28.26 -57.35 -15.70
CA THR A 245 -29.11 -57.62 -14.55
C THR A 245 -29.17 -56.40 -13.63
N ASP A 246 -30.37 -56.12 -13.14
CA ASP A 246 -30.69 -55.10 -12.14
C ASP A 246 -31.66 -55.78 -11.16
N VAL A 247 -31.10 -56.46 -10.17
CA VAL A 247 -31.83 -57.30 -9.22
C VAL A 247 -32.58 -56.45 -8.19
N ASP A 248 -32.08 -55.26 -7.93
CA ASP A 248 -32.56 -54.37 -6.88
C ASP A 248 -33.58 -53.34 -7.39
N GLY A 249 -33.66 -53.16 -8.72
CA GLY A 249 -34.61 -52.34 -9.45
C GLY A 249 -34.30 -50.85 -9.41
N ASN A 250 -33.07 -50.46 -9.10
CA ASN A 250 -32.65 -49.07 -8.94
C ASN A 250 -32.33 -48.39 -10.29
N GLY A 251 -32.29 -49.15 -11.39
CA GLY A 251 -31.98 -48.64 -12.74
C GLY A 251 -30.48 -48.56 -13.06
N ILE A 252 -29.63 -49.09 -12.18
CA ILE A 252 -28.19 -49.29 -12.31
C ILE A 252 -27.95 -50.80 -12.47
N PRO A 253 -27.03 -51.24 -13.36
CA PRO A 253 -26.72 -52.65 -13.47
C PRO A 253 -26.01 -53.17 -12.22
N ASP A 254 -26.28 -54.41 -11.81
CA ASP A 254 -25.75 -55.00 -10.57
C ASP A 254 -24.22 -54.93 -10.47
N TYR A 255 -23.50 -55.01 -11.60
CA TYR A 255 -22.04 -54.95 -11.63
C TYR A 255 -21.49 -53.52 -11.44
N CYS A 256 -22.36 -52.52 -11.51
CA CYS A 256 -22.07 -51.11 -11.27
C CYS A 256 -22.55 -50.64 -9.90
N ASP A 257 -23.32 -51.46 -9.19
CA ASP A 257 -23.57 -51.27 -7.77
C ASP A 257 -22.37 -51.72 -6.93
N SER A 258 -22.29 -51.19 -5.72
CA SER A 258 -21.34 -51.65 -4.71
C SER A 258 -21.62 -53.12 -4.35
N ASP A 259 -20.60 -53.97 -4.52
CA ASP A 259 -20.59 -55.38 -4.14
C ASP A 259 -19.28 -55.66 -3.40
N CYS A 260 -19.27 -55.38 -2.11
CA CYS A 260 -18.07 -55.39 -1.30
C CYS A 260 -17.53 -56.80 -1.02
N ASN A 261 -18.39 -57.83 -1.03
CA ASN A 261 -18.00 -59.23 -0.83
C ASN A 261 -17.74 -59.98 -2.15
N GLY A 262 -18.02 -59.33 -3.29
CA GLY A 262 -17.72 -59.83 -4.63
C GLY A 262 -18.57 -61.04 -5.02
N ASP A 263 -19.75 -61.19 -4.44
CA ASP A 263 -20.63 -62.34 -4.67
C ASP A 263 -21.56 -62.16 -5.89
N GLY A 264 -21.51 -60.99 -6.51
CA GLY A 264 -22.30 -60.59 -7.68
C GLY A 264 -23.70 -60.09 -7.32
N VAL A 265 -23.96 -59.76 -6.06
CA VAL A 265 -25.22 -59.20 -5.57
C VAL A 265 -24.94 -57.84 -4.91
N PRO A 266 -25.63 -56.77 -5.32
CA PRO A 266 -25.45 -55.44 -4.71
C PRO A 266 -25.64 -55.43 -3.19
N ASP A 267 -24.76 -54.72 -2.47
CA ASP A 267 -24.76 -54.56 -1.01
C ASP A 267 -26.14 -54.13 -0.49
N ALA A 268 -26.71 -53.09 -1.10
CA ALA A 268 -28.03 -52.56 -0.75
C ALA A 268 -29.15 -53.61 -0.92
N TYR A 269 -29.02 -54.51 -1.89
CA TYR A 269 -29.95 -55.63 -2.05
C TYR A 269 -29.77 -56.69 -0.97
N GLN A 270 -28.52 -57.04 -0.65
CA GLN A 270 -28.20 -58.03 0.38
C GLN A 270 -28.74 -57.60 1.75
N VAL A 271 -28.54 -56.34 2.13
CA VAL A 271 -29.05 -55.75 3.37
C VAL A 271 -30.59 -55.72 3.38
N ARG A 272 -31.20 -55.15 2.34
CA ARG A 272 -32.67 -55.00 2.25
C ARG A 272 -33.42 -56.32 2.28
N THR A 273 -32.84 -57.38 1.72
CA THR A 273 -33.45 -58.72 1.68
C THR A 273 -33.11 -59.57 2.90
N GLY A 274 -32.23 -59.08 3.79
CA GLY A 274 -31.75 -59.78 4.98
C GLY A 274 -30.86 -60.98 4.64
N TYR A 275 -30.21 -60.94 3.47
CA TYR A 275 -29.27 -61.97 3.02
C TYR A 275 -27.95 -61.88 3.80
N SER A 276 -27.52 -60.65 4.11
CA SER A 276 -26.36 -60.34 4.91
C SER A 276 -26.77 -59.48 6.12
N PRO A 277 -26.15 -59.68 7.31
CA PRO A 277 -26.36 -58.80 8.45
C PRO A 277 -25.80 -57.40 8.14
N ASP A 278 -26.55 -56.39 8.56
CA ASP A 278 -26.13 -55.00 8.63
C ASP A 278 -26.54 -54.58 10.03
N LEU A 279 -25.67 -54.89 10.98
CA LEU A 279 -25.90 -54.57 12.37
C LEU A 279 -25.80 -53.07 12.49
N ASP A 280 -24.72 -52.41 12.09
CA ASP A 280 -24.57 -50.95 12.28
C ASP A 280 -25.54 -50.09 11.46
N GLY A 281 -26.27 -50.68 10.51
CA GLY A 281 -27.35 -50.12 9.71
C GLY A 281 -26.88 -48.97 8.83
N ASN A 282 -25.74 -49.16 8.18
CA ASN A 282 -25.08 -48.26 7.23
C ASN A 282 -25.39 -48.61 5.75
N ASP A 283 -26.32 -49.54 5.52
CA ASP A 283 -26.68 -50.10 4.19
C ASP A 283 -25.53 -50.86 3.49
N ARG A 284 -24.47 -51.20 4.24
CA ARG A 284 -23.36 -52.07 3.84
C ARG A 284 -23.42 -53.35 4.70
N PRO A 285 -23.18 -54.54 4.12
CA PRO A 285 -23.06 -55.76 4.92
C PRO A 285 -21.95 -55.68 5.99
N ASP A 286 -22.20 -56.17 7.20
CA ASP A 286 -21.23 -56.24 8.32
C ASP A 286 -19.92 -56.94 7.94
N GLU A 287 -19.99 -57.93 7.05
CA GLU A 287 -18.82 -58.66 6.55
C GLU A 287 -17.90 -57.82 5.65
N CYS A 288 -18.38 -56.65 5.27
CA CYS A 288 -17.65 -55.65 4.53
C CYS A 288 -17.25 -54.46 5.39
N ASP A 289 -17.70 -54.38 6.63
CA ASP A 289 -17.22 -53.38 7.56
C ASP A 289 -15.76 -53.68 7.95
N PRO A 290 -14.97 -52.63 8.18
CA PRO A 290 -13.59 -52.80 8.60
C PRO A 290 -13.50 -53.39 10.02
N ASP A 291 -12.63 -54.40 10.15
CA ASP A 291 -12.01 -54.90 11.39
C ASP A 291 -10.51 -54.70 11.19
N CYS A 292 -10.10 -53.45 11.29
CA CYS A 292 -8.79 -53.02 10.82
C CYS A 292 -7.65 -53.56 11.70
N ASN A 293 -7.90 -53.78 13.00
CA ASN A 293 -6.96 -54.37 13.93
C ASN A 293 -7.00 -55.92 13.90
N GLY A 294 -7.94 -56.52 13.16
CA GLY A 294 -8.08 -57.96 12.93
C GLY A 294 -8.44 -58.74 14.21
N ASN A 295 -9.07 -58.09 15.18
CA ASN A 295 -9.35 -58.66 16.49
C ASN A 295 -10.66 -59.48 16.53
N GLY A 296 -11.44 -59.45 15.44
CA GLY A 296 -12.73 -60.12 15.31
C GLY A 296 -13.91 -59.34 15.87
N GLN A 297 -13.72 -58.06 16.23
CA GLN A 297 -14.74 -57.06 16.48
C GLN A 297 -14.63 -56.00 15.38
N LEU A 298 -15.76 -55.62 14.79
CA LEU A 298 -15.78 -54.56 13.79
C LEU A 298 -15.48 -53.21 14.46
N ASP A 299 -14.77 -52.32 13.76
CA ASP A 299 -14.29 -51.04 14.30
C ASP A 299 -15.44 -50.23 14.92
N TRP A 300 -16.57 -50.15 14.21
CA TRP A 300 -17.78 -49.44 14.68
C TRP A 300 -18.27 -49.96 16.03
N ALA A 301 -18.13 -51.27 16.30
CA ALA A 301 -18.60 -51.89 17.53
C ALA A 301 -17.67 -51.55 18.72
N GLU A 302 -16.38 -51.43 18.47
CA GLU A 302 -15.38 -50.98 19.44
C GLU A 302 -15.57 -49.50 19.77
N ILE A 303 -15.75 -48.67 18.74
CA ILE A 303 -16.00 -47.23 18.85
C ILE A 303 -17.31 -46.96 19.59
N SER A 304 -18.37 -47.74 19.30
CA SER A 304 -19.64 -47.65 20.02
C SER A 304 -19.52 -48.01 21.50
N ALA A 305 -18.55 -48.85 21.88
CA ALA A 305 -18.28 -49.22 23.26
C ALA A 305 -17.40 -48.19 24.00
N ASP A 306 -16.48 -47.53 23.28
CA ASP A 306 -15.63 -46.47 23.78
C ASP A 306 -15.32 -45.44 22.66
N MET A 307 -16.12 -44.37 22.60
CA MET A 307 -15.93 -43.30 21.62
C MET A 307 -14.64 -42.48 21.81
N SER A 308 -13.78 -42.82 22.77
CA SER A 308 -12.43 -42.24 22.86
C SER A 308 -11.40 -42.91 21.96
N LEU A 309 -11.77 -44.02 21.30
CA LEU A 309 -10.95 -44.77 20.35
C LEU A 309 -11.06 -44.29 18.89
N ASP A 310 -11.89 -43.27 18.65
CA ASP A 310 -12.14 -42.64 17.34
C ASP A 310 -12.28 -41.13 17.60
N LEU A 311 -11.14 -40.47 17.78
CA LEU A 311 -11.03 -39.07 18.18
C LEU A 311 -11.52 -38.12 17.08
N ASP A 312 -11.29 -38.47 15.81
CA ASP A 312 -11.75 -37.71 14.63
C ASP A 312 -13.18 -38.08 14.19
N ARG A 313 -13.72 -39.18 14.74
CA ARG A 313 -15.11 -39.65 14.65
C ARG A 313 -15.50 -40.10 13.25
N ASN A 314 -14.55 -40.71 12.54
CA ASN A 314 -14.73 -41.15 11.17
C ASN A 314 -15.05 -42.65 11.06
N THR A 315 -15.43 -43.31 12.16
CA THR A 315 -15.88 -44.71 12.26
C THR A 315 -14.80 -45.76 11.99
N VAL A 316 -13.54 -45.34 11.90
CA VAL A 316 -12.36 -46.22 11.88
C VAL A 316 -11.60 -45.99 13.19
N LEU A 317 -11.04 -47.04 13.77
CA LEU A 317 -10.26 -46.88 14.99
C LEU A 317 -9.00 -46.04 14.74
N ASP A 318 -8.73 -45.13 15.67
CA ASP A 318 -7.52 -44.30 15.69
C ASP A 318 -6.25 -45.16 15.52
N GLU A 319 -6.19 -46.34 16.15
CA GLU A 319 -5.04 -47.26 16.06
C GLU A 319 -4.84 -47.94 14.71
N CYS A 320 -5.87 -47.92 13.87
CA CYS A 320 -5.84 -48.51 12.53
C CYS A 320 -5.52 -47.50 11.45
N GLN A 321 -5.58 -46.25 11.83
CA GLN A 321 -5.10 -45.13 11.07
C GLN A 321 -3.72 -44.82 11.59
N ASP A 322 -2.84 -45.78 11.90
CA ASP A 322 -1.47 -45.50 12.36
C ASP A 322 -0.51 -46.31 11.49
N CYS A 323 -0.38 -45.88 10.23
CA CYS A 323 0.35 -46.59 9.19
C CYS A 323 1.86 -46.67 9.47
N ASN A 324 2.41 -45.73 10.25
CA ASN A 324 3.82 -45.73 10.67
C ASN A 324 4.05 -46.40 12.05
N ALA A 325 2.97 -46.84 12.71
CA ALA A 325 2.93 -47.55 13.99
C ALA A 325 3.61 -46.79 15.15
N ASN A 326 3.52 -45.46 15.15
CA ASN A 326 4.14 -44.63 16.18
C ASN A 326 3.25 -44.44 17.43
N GLY A 327 2.00 -44.93 17.39
CA GLY A 327 0.99 -44.84 18.43
C GLY A 327 0.11 -43.59 18.36
N LEU A 328 0.17 -42.84 17.25
CA LEU A 328 -0.67 -41.69 16.92
C LEU A 328 -1.38 -41.99 15.59
N PRO A 329 -2.63 -41.55 15.40
CA PRO A 329 -3.28 -41.67 14.12
C PRO A 329 -2.57 -40.87 13.01
N ASP A 330 -2.80 -41.21 11.75
CA ASP A 330 -2.19 -40.69 10.55
C ASP A 330 -2.72 -39.29 10.33
N TRP A 331 -4.02 -39.09 10.58
CA TRP A 331 -4.60 -37.76 10.65
C TRP A 331 -3.92 -36.92 11.75
N TYR A 332 -3.41 -37.52 12.84
CA TYR A 332 -2.63 -36.82 13.88
C TYR A 332 -1.17 -36.55 13.45
N ASP A 333 -0.56 -37.42 12.63
CA ASP A 333 0.79 -37.24 12.06
C ASP A 333 0.82 -36.25 10.87
N VAL A 334 -0.27 -36.20 10.10
CA VAL A 334 -0.55 -35.20 9.06
C VAL A 334 -0.96 -33.87 9.70
N ASP A 335 -1.82 -33.86 10.72
CA ASP A 335 -2.34 -32.65 11.40
C ASP A 335 -1.31 -31.95 12.31
N HIS A 336 0.00 -32.03 12.02
CA HIS A 336 0.90 -30.90 12.32
C HIS A 336 0.71 -29.75 11.31
N GLU A 337 -0.08 -29.96 10.26
CA GLU A 337 -0.53 -28.94 9.34
C GLU A 337 -1.28 -27.81 10.06
N PHE A 338 -0.59 -26.69 10.21
CA PHE A 338 -1.13 -25.42 10.73
C PHE A 338 -1.63 -25.42 12.16
N ASN A 339 -1.12 -26.32 13.00
CA ASN A 339 -1.41 -26.27 14.42
C ASN A 339 -1.12 -24.91 15.02
N LEU A 340 -2.08 -24.42 15.80
CA LEU A 340 -1.90 -23.19 16.54
C LEU A 340 -1.16 -23.51 17.83
N MET A 341 0.12 -23.14 17.87
CA MET A 341 0.86 -23.07 19.10
C MET A 341 0.49 -21.81 19.88
N MET A 342 0.19 -22.01 21.14
CA MET A 342 -0.12 -20.96 22.09
C MET A 342 0.81 -21.06 23.28
N VAL A 343 1.32 -19.90 23.69
CA VAL A 343 2.05 -19.78 24.95
C VAL A 343 1.11 -19.24 26.00
N ASP A 344 0.77 -20.04 27.00
CA ASP A 344 0.00 -19.55 28.14
C ASP A 344 0.90 -18.84 29.16
N ARG A 345 0.36 -17.82 29.84
CA ARG A 345 1.12 -17.07 30.85
C ARG A 345 1.32 -17.84 32.16
N ALA A 346 0.81 -19.07 32.26
CA ALA A 346 1.09 -20.01 33.36
C ALA A 346 2.38 -20.81 33.13
N GLY A 347 3.00 -20.70 31.95
CA GLY A 347 4.27 -21.33 31.62
C GLY A 347 4.13 -22.60 30.79
N LEU A 348 2.99 -22.80 30.12
CA LEU A 348 2.76 -23.95 29.25
C LEU A 348 2.74 -23.48 27.79
N VAL A 349 3.36 -24.26 26.93
CA VAL A 349 3.15 -24.15 25.48
C VAL A 349 2.14 -25.24 25.12
N ARG A 350 1.05 -24.83 24.48
CA ARG A 350 -0.05 -25.70 24.10
C ARG A 350 -0.15 -25.70 22.60
N GLU A 351 -0.37 -26.85 22.03
CA GLU A 351 -0.61 -27.01 20.61
C GLU A 351 -2.08 -27.37 20.41
N PHE A 352 -2.74 -26.69 19.48
CA PHE A 352 -4.15 -26.88 19.20
C PHE A 352 -4.34 -27.17 17.72
N HIS A 353 -5.16 -28.17 17.43
CA HIS A 353 -5.51 -28.53 16.06
C HIS A 353 -6.38 -27.44 15.42
N GLU A 354 -5.95 -26.89 14.28
CA GLU A 354 -6.56 -25.69 13.66
C GLU A 354 -8.00 -25.84 13.20
N ARG A 355 -8.45 -27.07 12.92
CA ARG A 355 -9.84 -27.31 12.50
C ARG A 355 -10.76 -27.67 13.67
N SER A 356 -10.26 -28.44 14.63
CA SER A 356 -11.09 -28.95 15.74
C SER A 356 -11.04 -28.08 17.00
N GLY A 357 -9.97 -27.29 17.17
CA GLY A 357 -9.69 -26.51 18.38
C GLY A 357 -9.34 -27.38 19.59
N VAL A 358 -9.08 -28.67 19.38
CA VAL A 358 -8.69 -29.63 20.42
C VAL A 358 -7.21 -29.45 20.74
N GLU A 359 -6.86 -29.56 22.02
CA GLU A 359 -5.47 -29.51 22.46
C GLU A 359 -4.75 -30.82 22.08
N CYS A 360 -3.78 -30.73 21.17
CA CYS A 360 -2.96 -31.84 20.70
C CYS A 360 -1.87 -32.18 21.71
N ALA A 361 -1.17 -31.15 22.21
CA ALA A 361 -0.02 -31.34 23.10
C ALA A 361 0.13 -30.21 24.12
N VAL A 362 0.78 -30.54 25.26
CA VAL A 362 1.13 -29.57 26.30
C VAL A 362 2.57 -29.76 26.73
N TYR A 363 3.39 -28.73 26.50
CA TYR A 363 4.78 -28.68 26.91
C TYR A 363 4.93 -27.78 28.13
N SER A 364 5.40 -28.35 29.23
CA SER A 364 5.60 -27.60 30.47
C SER A 364 6.94 -26.87 30.47
N LEU A 365 6.91 -25.54 30.58
CA LEU A 365 8.09 -24.69 30.78
C LEU A 365 8.03 -24.00 32.15
N THR A 366 9.01 -23.12 32.41
CA THR A 366 9.01 -22.26 33.59
C THR A 366 7.94 -21.17 33.51
N PRO A 367 7.22 -20.85 34.60
CA PRO A 367 6.29 -19.73 34.64
C PRO A 367 6.99 -18.41 34.27
N GLY A 368 6.35 -17.55 33.47
CA GLY A 368 6.93 -16.27 33.04
C GLY A 368 7.08 -16.06 31.54
N LEU A 369 6.59 -17.00 30.73
CA LEU A 369 6.60 -16.90 29.28
C LEU A 369 5.73 -15.75 28.77
N ARG A 370 6.09 -15.18 27.61
CA ARG A 370 5.36 -14.05 27.02
C ARG A 370 5.05 -14.23 25.54
N MET A 371 6.07 -14.44 24.72
CA MET A 371 5.97 -14.37 23.26
C MET A 371 6.66 -15.52 22.57
N ALA A 372 6.17 -15.87 21.37
CA ALA A 372 6.71 -16.94 20.55
C ALA A 372 6.85 -16.53 19.08
N ALA A 373 7.80 -17.15 18.38
CA ALA A 373 7.86 -17.05 16.93
C ALA A 373 8.47 -18.31 16.30
N LEU A 374 8.14 -18.57 15.04
CA LEU A 374 8.73 -19.63 14.24
C LEU A 374 10.07 -19.22 13.65
N LYS A 375 10.99 -20.18 13.63
CA LYS A 375 12.19 -20.05 12.81
C LYS A 375 11.88 -20.41 11.35
N PRO A 376 12.19 -19.52 10.39
CA PRO A 376 11.99 -19.79 8.96
C PRO A 376 12.65 -21.10 8.51
N GLY A 377 11.90 -21.91 7.75
CA GLY A 377 12.39 -23.14 7.09
C GLY A 377 12.68 -24.34 7.99
N THR A 378 12.25 -24.34 9.26
CA THR A 378 12.55 -25.46 10.19
C THR A 378 11.37 -25.97 11.02
N GLY A 379 10.25 -25.24 11.09
CA GLY A 379 9.12 -25.60 11.97
C GLY A 379 9.40 -25.48 13.48
N ASP A 380 10.62 -25.09 13.89
CA ASP A 380 10.97 -24.91 15.30
C ASP A 380 10.32 -23.65 15.89
N THR A 381 9.64 -23.80 17.03
CA THR A 381 9.04 -22.68 17.77
C THR A 381 9.96 -22.18 18.87
N TYR A 382 10.16 -20.87 18.93
CA TYR A 382 11.00 -20.23 19.94
C TYR A 382 10.13 -19.43 20.90
N VAL A 383 10.39 -19.53 22.20
CA VAL A 383 9.54 -18.92 23.24
C VAL A 383 10.37 -18.10 24.23
N THR A 384 10.00 -16.85 24.43
CA THR A 384 10.63 -15.94 25.40
C THR A 384 10.18 -16.23 26.84
N ASP A 385 11.14 -16.17 27.77
CA ASP A 385 10.91 -16.14 29.22
C ASP A 385 11.30 -14.77 29.80
N SER A 386 10.28 -13.97 30.09
CA SER A 386 10.46 -12.60 30.60
C SER A 386 10.95 -12.54 32.05
N THR A 387 10.86 -13.64 32.79
CA THR A 387 11.29 -13.72 34.20
C THR A 387 12.69 -14.27 34.36
N GLY A 388 13.09 -15.21 33.49
CA GLY A 388 14.41 -15.80 33.46
C GLY A 388 15.40 -15.12 32.51
N GLY A 389 14.93 -14.25 31.60
CA GLY A 389 15.76 -13.59 30.60
C GLY A 389 16.34 -14.59 29.60
N ARG A 390 15.51 -15.51 29.08
CA ARG A 390 15.90 -16.64 28.23
C ARG A 390 15.00 -16.76 27.01
N VAL A 391 15.46 -17.55 26.03
CA VAL A 391 14.62 -18.06 24.93
C VAL A 391 14.74 -19.57 24.90
N TYR A 392 13.60 -20.27 24.92
CA TYR A 392 13.51 -21.71 24.73
C TYR A 392 13.26 -22.04 23.25
N LYS A 393 13.77 -23.18 22.80
CA LYS A 393 13.42 -23.81 21.53
C LYS A 393 12.52 -25.00 21.83
N VAL A 394 11.39 -25.08 21.15
CA VAL A 394 10.45 -26.20 21.14
C VAL A 394 10.50 -26.79 19.73
N ALA A 395 11.06 -27.98 19.60
CA ALA A 395 11.10 -28.70 18.32
C ALA A 395 9.73 -29.30 18.01
N PRO A 396 9.39 -29.56 16.73
CA PRO A 396 8.15 -30.26 16.35
C PRO A 396 7.97 -31.61 17.06
N SER A 397 9.05 -32.30 17.40
CA SER A 397 9.04 -33.53 18.22
C SER A 397 8.66 -33.32 19.70
N GLY A 398 8.30 -32.11 20.10
CA GLY A 398 8.00 -31.72 21.48
C GLY A 398 9.22 -31.51 22.38
N SER A 399 10.44 -31.61 21.84
CA SER A 399 11.67 -31.43 22.62
C SER A 399 11.88 -29.97 23.00
N VAL A 400 12.00 -29.70 24.30
CA VAL A 400 12.27 -28.36 24.83
C VAL A 400 13.73 -28.22 25.23
N THR A 401 14.41 -27.20 24.70
CA THR A 401 15.78 -26.85 25.07
C THR A 401 15.96 -25.35 25.30
N VAL A 402 16.96 -24.95 26.10
CA VAL A 402 17.33 -23.53 26.23
C VAL A 402 18.15 -23.14 25.01
N PHE A 403 17.66 -22.19 24.22
CA PHE A 403 18.36 -21.68 23.05
C PHE A 403 19.20 -20.44 23.39
N VAL A 404 18.60 -19.44 24.05
CA VAL A 404 19.32 -18.28 24.60
C VAL A 404 19.39 -18.40 26.11
N ALA A 405 20.61 -18.51 26.64
CA ALA A 405 20.84 -18.64 28.08
C ALA A 405 20.59 -17.33 28.84
N ALA A 406 20.25 -17.44 30.13
CA ALA A 406 19.96 -16.28 30.98
C ALA A 406 21.14 -15.29 31.03
N GLY A 407 20.84 -14.00 30.83
CA GLY A 407 21.84 -12.94 30.89
C GLY A 407 22.77 -12.85 29.67
N SER A 408 22.54 -13.66 28.62
CA SER A 408 23.31 -13.56 27.37
C SER A 408 23.14 -12.17 26.76
N GLY A 409 24.24 -11.49 26.46
CA GLY A 409 24.19 -10.10 25.98
C GLY A 409 23.65 -9.08 26.97
N GLY A 410 23.47 -9.46 28.24
CA GLY A 410 22.78 -8.64 29.24
C GLY A 410 21.26 -8.75 29.20
N LEU A 411 20.68 -9.74 28.51
CA LEU A 411 19.24 -9.98 28.45
C LEU A 411 18.64 -10.16 29.85
N LEU A 412 17.79 -9.22 30.28
CA LEU A 412 17.14 -9.23 31.60
C LEU A 412 15.71 -9.72 31.55
N SER A 413 14.91 -9.27 30.57
CA SER A 413 13.50 -9.62 30.45
C SER A 413 13.11 -9.78 28.98
N ALA A 414 13.22 -11.00 28.48
CA ALA A 414 12.83 -11.35 27.12
C ALA A 414 11.31 -11.25 26.97
N THR A 415 10.81 -10.25 26.24
CA THR A 415 9.37 -10.01 26.10
C THR A 415 8.83 -10.21 24.72
N GLY A 416 9.64 -10.11 23.67
CA GLY A 416 9.26 -10.29 22.26
C GLY A 416 10.44 -10.81 21.46
N LEU A 417 10.18 -11.47 20.34
CA LEU A 417 11.22 -12.02 19.47
C LEU A 417 10.79 -12.01 18.00
N ALA A 418 11.72 -11.79 17.09
CA ALA A 418 11.48 -11.86 15.66
C ALA A 418 12.70 -12.40 14.92
N TRP A 419 12.45 -13.18 13.87
CA TRP A 419 13.47 -13.65 12.95
C TRP A 419 13.55 -12.71 11.75
N LYS A 420 14.76 -12.27 11.39
CA LYS A 420 14.98 -11.56 10.12
C LYS A 420 15.15 -12.54 8.96
N ASN A 421 15.82 -13.66 9.25
CA ASN A 421 16.06 -14.80 8.37
C ASN A 421 16.49 -15.99 9.26
N ALA A 422 16.70 -17.17 8.68
CA ALA A 422 17.07 -18.38 9.43
C ALA A 422 18.39 -18.26 10.26
N SER A 423 19.23 -17.25 9.98
CA SER A 423 20.52 -17.04 10.65
C SER A 423 20.51 -15.93 11.71
N GLU A 424 19.44 -15.16 11.84
CA GLU A 424 19.40 -13.98 12.71
C GLU A 424 18.12 -13.91 13.55
N LEU A 425 18.30 -13.98 14.88
CA LEU A 425 17.24 -13.82 15.86
C LEU A 425 17.39 -12.49 16.61
N TYR A 426 16.30 -11.74 16.70
CA TYR A 426 16.21 -10.50 17.47
C TYR A 426 15.30 -10.73 18.69
N VAL A 427 15.70 -10.21 19.85
CA VAL A 427 14.95 -10.36 21.10
C VAL A 427 14.82 -9.01 21.80
N ALA A 428 13.59 -8.66 22.14
CA ALA A 428 13.26 -7.48 22.92
C ALA A 428 13.52 -7.71 24.42
N ASP A 429 14.28 -6.81 25.03
CA ASP A 429 14.53 -6.77 26.47
C ASP A 429 13.79 -5.58 27.09
N ALA A 430 12.60 -5.82 27.63
CA ALA A 430 11.74 -4.76 28.19
C ALA A 430 12.39 -4.03 29.37
N VAL A 431 13.16 -4.75 30.21
CA VAL A 431 13.81 -4.17 31.41
C VAL A 431 15.15 -3.54 31.04
N GLY A 432 15.90 -4.16 30.14
CA GLY A 432 17.14 -3.60 29.61
C GLY A 432 16.93 -2.39 28.70
N GLY A 433 15.75 -2.22 28.11
CA GLY A 433 15.43 -1.12 27.19
C GLY A 433 16.18 -1.24 25.86
N GLN A 434 16.30 -2.46 25.33
CA GLN A 434 17.16 -2.75 24.19
C GLN A 434 16.60 -3.91 23.35
N ILE A 435 16.99 -3.94 22.08
CA ILE A 435 16.82 -5.09 21.18
C ILE A 435 18.19 -5.73 21.00
N LEU A 436 18.28 -7.03 21.27
CA LEU A 436 19.52 -7.81 21.21
C LEU A 436 19.47 -8.74 20.00
N ARG A 437 20.62 -8.89 19.31
CA ARG A 437 20.79 -9.77 18.15
C ARG A 437 21.55 -11.03 18.56
N PHE A 438 21.06 -12.18 18.13
CA PHE A 438 21.60 -13.51 18.40
C PHE A 438 21.78 -14.29 17.10
N ASP A 439 22.75 -15.21 17.13
CA ASP A 439 23.00 -16.15 16.07
C ASP A 439 21.86 -17.18 15.98
N GLY A 440 21.26 -17.28 14.80
CA GLY A 440 20.08 -18.10 14.55
C GLY A 440 20.31 -19.60 14.56
N ALA A 441 21.56 -20.06 14.49
CA ALA A 441 21.91 -21.48 14.57
C ALA A 441 22.23 -21.90 16.02
N THR A 442 22.87 -21.04 16.79
CA THR A 442 23.47 -21.40 18.09
C THR A 442 22.85 -20.70 19.29
N GLY A 443 22.08 -19.63 19.08
CA GLY A 443 21.57 -18.77 20.16
C GLY A 443 22.65 -17.92 20.84
N ALA A 444 23.86 -17.85 20.25
CA ALA A 444 24.95 -17.05 20.79
C ALA A 444 24.69 -15.55 20.61
N PHE A 445 25.02 -14.76 21.63
CA PHE A 445 24.89 -13.30 21.56
C PHE A 445 25.85 -12.71 20.51
N ILE A 446 25.33 -11.87 19.62
CA ILE A 446 26.11 -11.16 18.60
C ILE A 446 26.36 -9.71 19.05
N SER A 447 25.30 -8.94 19.24
CA SER A 447 25.40 -7.51 19.55
C SER A 447 24.10 -6.93 20.12
N VAL A 448 24.19 -5.77 20.77
CA VAL A 448 23.02 -4.90 20.97
C VAL A 448 22.70 -4.28 19.61
N PHE A 449 21.47 -4.48 19.12
CA PHE A 449 21.03 -3.94 17.84
C PHE A 449 20.62 -2.47 17.96
N THR A 450 19.73 -2.18 18.91
CA THR A 450 19.30 -0.81 19.18
C THR A 450 18.76 -0.67 20.61
N THR A 451 18.57 0.58 21.05
CA THR A 451 17.89 0.90 22.31
C THR A 451 16.44 1.25 22.04
N ALA A 452 15.53 0.74 22.85
CA ALA A 452 14.10 0.96 22.70
C ALA A 452 13.42 1.20 24.04
N THR A 453 12.31 1.94 24.05
CA THR A 453 11.60 2.27 25.29
C THR A 453 10.63 1.16 25.67
N SER A 454 10.96 0.38 26.70
CA SER A 454 10.12 -0.74 27.19
C SER A 454 9.58 -1.62 26.05
N PRO A 455 10.44 -2.11 25.14
CA PRO A 455 10.01 -2.88 23.98
C PRO A 455 9.30 -4.14 24.46
N TYR A 456 8.06 -4.35 23.99
CA TYR A 456 7.27 -5.50 24.40
C TYR A 456 7.25 -6.57 23.33
N ASP A 457 6.88 -6.19 22.12
CA ASP A 457 6.88 -7.03 20.93
C ASP A 457 7.68 -6.35 19.81
N ILE A 458 8.16 -7.15 18.85
CA ILE A 458 8.89 -6.72 17.66
C ILE A 458 8.46 -7.54 16.45
N VAL A 459 8.33 -6.88 15.29
CA VAL A 459 8.03 -7.55 14.01
C VAL A 459 8.81 -6.87 12.90
N PHE A 460 9.30 -7.65 11.92
CA PHE A 460 9.85 -7.07 10.69
C PHE A 460 8.70 -6.79 9.73
N GLY A 461 8.62 -5.55 9.23
CA GLY A 461 7.61 -5.18 8.24
C GLY A 461 8.03 -5.53 6.80
N PRO A 462 7.11 -5.40 5.83
CA PRO A 462 7.38 -5.71 4.42
C PRO A 462 8.52 -4.88 3.80
N ASN A 463 8.78 -3.69 4.33
CA ASN A 463 9.90 -2.83 3.91
C ASN A 463 11.26 -3.26 4.49
N GLY A 464 11.32 -4.36 5.25
CA GLY A 464 12.51 -4.86 5.90
C GLY A 464 12.89 -4.13 7.20
N ASN A 465 12.14 -3.12 7.65
CA ASN A 465 12.38 -2.41 8.89
C ASN A 465 11.84 -3.18 10.11
N LEU A 466 12.41 -2.90 11.28
CA LEU A 466 11.99 -3.46 12.56
C LEU A 466 10.99 -2.52 13.26
N PHE A 467 9.79 -3.01 13.51
CA PHE A 467 8.74 -2.30 14.23
C PHE A 467 8.70 -2.80 15.67
N VAL A 468 8.64 -1.87 16.64
CA VAL A 468 8.77 -2.16 18.06
C VAL A 468 7.57 -1.60 18.83
N ALA A 469 6.84 -2.47 19.52
CA ALA A 469 5.74 -2.08 20.41
C ALA A 469 6.30 -1.47 21.70
N SER A 470 6.17 -0.15 21.84
CA SER A 470 6.58 0.59 23.05
C SER A 470 5.46 0.55 24.09
N SER A 471 5.51 -0.42 25.01
CA SER A 471 4.40 -0.65 25.95
C SER A 471 4.11 0.53 26.86
N THR A 472 5.12 1.31 27.27
CA THR A 472 4.91 2.47 28.14
C THR A 472 4.80 3.78 27.35
N GLY A 473 5.34 3.81 26.13
CA GLY A 473 5.19 4.92 25.20
C GLY A 473 3.84 4.96 24.48
N ASN A 474 3.06 3.88 24.52
CA ASN A 474 1.80 3.73 23.78
C ASN A 474 1.96 3.99 22.27
N SER A 475 3.12 3.67 21.72
CA SER A 475 3.51 3.87 20.33
C SER A 475 4.00 2.56 19.70
N VAL A 476 4.07 2.56 18.38
CA VAL A 476 4.88 1.60 17.62
C VAL A 476 5.99 2.40 16.95
N ASP A 477 7.23 2.04 17.26
CA ASP A 477 8.43 2.74 16.81
C ASP A 477 9.09 1.94 15.68
N GLU A 478 9.50 2.60 14.60
CA GLU A 478 10.14 1.99 13.43
C GLU A 478 11.65 2.25 13.45
N TYR A 479 12.43 1.20 13.23
CA TYR A 479 13.88 1.21 13.17
C TYR A 479 14.34 0.56 11.87
N ASP A 480 15.42 1.08 11.31
CA ASP A 480 16.05 0.51 10.12
C ASP A 480 16.50 -0.93 10.42
N GLY A 481 16.02 -1.89 9.63
CA GLY A 481 16.19 -3.31 9.92
C GLY A 481 17.61 -3.85 9.72
N SER A 482 18.53 -3.04 9.18
CA SER A 482 19.92 -3.42 8.94
C SER A 482 20.88 -2.75 9.92
N THR A 483 20.61 -1.50 10.28
CA THR A 483 21.49 -0.66 11.11
C THR A 483 20.98 -0.47 12.53
N GLY A 484 19.68 -0.67 12.76
CA GLY A 484 19.02 -0.40 14.05
C GLY A 484 18.82 1.09 14.34
N ALA A 485 19.06 1.97 13.35
CA ALA A 485 18.82 3.39 13.48
C ALA A 485 17.31 3.67 13.65
N PHE A 486 16.95 4.54 14.60
CA PHE A 486 15.57 4.96 14.75
C PHE A 486 15.12 5.76 13.52
N VAL A 487 14.05 5.32 12.86
CA VAL A 487 13.47 5.98 11.69
C VAL A 487 12.44 7.00 12.16
N ARG A 488 11.40 6.53 12.86
CA ARG A 488 10.29 7.37 13.36
C ARG A 488 9.41 6.65 14.38
N ALA A 489 8.56 7.42 15.05
CA ALA A 489 7.39 6.86 15.73
C ALA A 489 6.32 6.56 14.69
N PHE A 490 6.31 5.32 14.19
CA PHE A 490 5.42 4.87 13.12
C PHE A 490 3.95 5.03 13.48
N VAL A 491 3.52 4.43 14.59
CA VAL A 491 2.25 4.76 15.23
C VAL A 491 2.51 5.72 16.38
N SER A 492 2.04 6.96 16.24
CA SER A 492 2.18 7.98 17.27
C SER A 492 1.51 7.58 18.60
N SER A 493 2.11 8.00 19.72
CA SER A 493 1.62 7.69 21.08
C SER A 493 0.11 7.96 21.23
N GLY A 494 -0.67 6.91 21.51
CA GLY A 494 -2.11 7.02 21.75
C GLY A 494 -2.99 7.15 20.50
N SER A 495 -2.42 7.07 19.30
CA SER A 495 -3.17 7.11 18.04
C SER A 495 -4.24 6.02 18.01
N GLY A 496 -5.46 6.35 17.57
CA GLY A 496 -6.58 5.39 17.57
C GLY A 496 -7.03 4.89 18.94
N GLY A 497 -6.52 5.47 20.05
CA GLY A 497 -6.72 4.96 21.39
C GLY A 497 -5.71 3.88 21.82
N LEU A 498 -4.62 3.70 21.06
CA LEU A 498 -3.58 2.73 21.36
C LEU A 498 -3.05 2.90 22.78
N SER A 499 -3.04 1.82 23.55
CA SER A 499 -2.61 1.85 24.95
C SER A 499 -1.99 0.50 25.30
N ARG A 500 -0.74 0.54 25.80
CA ARG A 500 0.05 -0.65 26.15
C ARG A 500 0.07 -1.70 25.03
N PRO A 501 0.61 -1.38 23.84
CA PRO A 501 0.68 -2.33 22.74
C PRO A 501 1.36 -3.64 23.17
N ARG A 502 0.83 -4.76 22.64
CA ARG A 502 1.32 -6.14 22.84
C ARG A 502 1.68 -6.71 21.47
N GLY A 503 1.07 -7.83 21.08
CA GLY A 503 1.27 -8.46 19.79
C GLY A 503 1.03 -7.50 18.63
N MET A 504 1.86 -7.63 17.61
CA MET A 504 1.77 -6.92 16.34
C MET A 504 1.85 -7.91 15.18
N LEU A 505 1.12 -7.62 14.12
CA LEU A 505 1.10 -8.44 12.90
C LEU A 505 0.84 -7.52 11.70
N PHE A 506 1.61 -7.66 10.63
CA PHE A 506 1.22 -7.11 9.33
C PHE A 506 0.26 -8.09 8.67
N ASP A 507 -0.93 -7.62 8.30
CA ASP A 507 -1.96 -8.41 7.64
C ASP A 507 -1.60 -8.67 6.15
N PRO A 508 -2.31 -9.57 5.44
CA PRO A 508 -2.01 -9.89 4.04
C PRO A 508 -2.12 -8.70 3.09
N PHE A 509 -2.86 -7.65 3.47
CA PHE A 509 -3.01 -6.43 2.69
C PHE A 509 -1.93 -5.40 3.00
N GLY A 510 -1.01 -5.74 3.91
CA GLY A 510 0.09 -4.88 4.33
C GLY A 510 -0.29 -3.86 5.39
N ASP A 511 -1.45 -3.97 6.06
CA ASP A 511 -1.81 -3.11 7.20
C ASP A 511 -1.26 -3.67 8.52
N LEU A 512 -0.94 -2.79 9.47
CA LEU A 512 -0.46 -3.18 10.79
C LEU A 512 -1.62 -3.36 11.78
N LEU A 513 -1.80 -4.58 12.29
CA LEU A 513 -2.67 -4.90 13.41
C LEU A 513 -1.91 -4.86 14.72
N VAL A 514 -2.50 -4.24 15.74
CA VAL A 514 -1.89 -4.11 17.07
C VAL A 514 -2.88 -4.48 18.16
N ALA A 515 -2.50 -5.41 19.02
CA ALA A 515 -3.24 -5.75 20.24
C ALA A 515 -3.05 -4.64 21.29
N SER A 516 -4.07 -3.80 21.45
CA SER A 516 -4.09 -2.70 22.42
C SER A 516 -4.62 -3.18 23.76
N TYR A 517 -3.72 -3.75 24.58
CA TYR A 517 -4.07 -4.33 25.88
C TYR A 517 -4.76 -3.33 26.81
N GLY A 518 -4.31 -2.08 26.81
CA GLY A 518 -4.84 -1.04 27.70
C GLY A 518 -6.21 -0.51 27.28
N SER A 519 -6.56 -0.56 26.00
CA SER A 519 -7.88 -0.14 25.50
C SER A 519 -8.84 -1.31 25.25
N ASN A 520 -8.38 -2.56 25.42
CA ASN A 520 -9.15 -3.79 25.19
C ASN A 520 -9.67 -3.92 23.74
N GLN A 521 -8.82 -3.59 22.76
CA GLN A 521 -9.17 -3.59 21.34
C GLN A 521 -8.01 -4.11 20.49
N ILE A 522 -8.32 -4.63 19.31
CA ILE A 522 -7.36 -4.79 18.21
C ILE A 522 -7.53 -3.59 17.28
N LEU A 523 -6.45 -2.86 17.03
CA LEU A 523 -6.46 -1.65 16.21
C LEU A 523 -5.74 -1.92 14.88
N GLN A 524 -6.31 -1.44 13.77
CA GLN A 524 -5.70 -1.50 12.44
C GLN A 524 -5.13 -0.13 12.06
N PHE A 525 -3.89 -0.14 11.57
CA PHE A 525 -3.17 1.02 11.09
C PHE A 525 -2.67 0.76 9.67
N SER A 526 -2.53 1.80 8.86
CA SER A 526 -1.90 1.71 7.55
C SER A 526 -0.47 1.25 7.70
N GLY A 527 -0.06 0.16 7.04
CA GLY A 527 1.31 -0.36 7.17
C GLY A 527 2.36 0.44 6.40
N THR A 528 1.95 1.40 5.57
CA THR A 528 2.87 2.39 4.96
C THR A 528 3.06 3.61 5.86
N THR A 529 1.98 4.15 6.43
CA THR A 529 2.01 5.47 7.09
C THR A 529 1.97 5.40 8.62
N GLY A 530 1.44 4.32 9.21
CA GLY A 530 1.12 4.21 10.63
C GLY A 530 -0.13 4.99 11.05
N GLY A 531 -0.89 5.52 10.08
CA GLY A 531 -2.17 6.20 10.31
C GLY A 531 -3.25 5.23 10.82
N PHE A 532 -4.03 5.64 11.81
CA PHE A 532 -5.13 4.83 12.34
C PHE A 532 -6.25 4.67 11.30
N ILE A 533 -6.67 3.42 11.06
CA ILE A 533 -7.75 3.09 10.13
C ILE A 533 -9.04 2.85 10.90
N ARG A 534 -9.07 1.84 11.79
CA ARG A 534 -10.26 1.46 12.57
C ARG A 534 -9.93 0.57 13.76
N VAL A 535 -10.91 0.38 14.63
CA VAL A 535 -10.96 -0.79 15.51
C VAL A 535 -11.28 -1.99 14.63
N TRP A 536 -10.39 -2.97 14.60
CA TRP A 536 -10.44 -4.08 13.65
C TRP A 536 -11.45 -5.14 14.06
N ASN A 537 -11.42 -5.57 15.32
CA ASN A 537 -12.28 -6.64 15.80
C ASN A 537 -13.75 -6.20 15.93
N ASP A 538 -14.67 -7.04 15.45
CA ASP A 538 -16.13 -6.86 15.57
C ASP A 538 -16.67 -7.15 16.99
N ALA A 539 -15.91 -7.93 17.77
CA ALA A 539 -16.32 -8.43 19.07
C ALA A 539 -16.45 -7.32 20.11
N THR A 540 -17.68 -6.96 20.48
CA THR A 540 -17.94 -6.20 21.69
C THR A 540 -17.58 -7.06 22.91
N ALA A 541 -16.79 -6.51 23.84
CA ALA A 541 -16.43 -7.12 25.13
C ALA A 541 -15.29 -8.17 25.16
N ILE A 542 -14.27 -8.03 24.29
CA ILE A 542 -12.95 -8.61 24.61
C ILE A 542 -12.26 -7.78 25.70
N THR A 543 -11.40 -8.42 26.49
CA THR A 543 -10.47 -7.74 27.41
C THR A 543 -9.10 -8.40 27.32
N GLU A 544 -8.05 -7.66 27.67
CA GLU A 544 -6.67 -8.19 27.66
C GLU A 544 -6.23 -8.84 26.33
N PRO A 545 -6.45 -8.23 25.15
CA PRO A 545 -5.91 -8.77 23.91
C PRO A 545 -4.38 -8.82 23.98
N PHE A 546 -3.79 -9.89 23.46
CA PHE A 546 -2.36 -10.16 23.64
C PHE A 546 -1.64 -10.56 22.36
N GLY A 547 -1.76 -11.81 21.91
CA GLY A 547 -1.06 -12.34 20.73
C GLY A 547 -1.89 -12.21 19.46
N LEU A 548 -1.21 -12.06 18.33
CA LEU A 548 -1.77 -12.04 16.98
C LEU A 548 -0.97 -13.01 16.11
N ALA A 549 -1.64 -13.85 15.35
CA ALA A 549 -1.02 -14.75 14.38
C ALA A 549 -1.89 -14.85 13.12
N MET A 550 -1.30 -15.31 12.03
CA MET A 550 -1.97 -15.47 10.75
C MET A 550 -1.70 -16.85 10.18
N ASN A 551 -2.73 -17.46 9.59
CA ASN A 551 -2.54 -18.57 8.67
C ASN A 551 -2.29 -17.97 7.28
N ALA A 552 -1.10 -18.19 6.72
CA ALA A 552 -0.65 -17.58 5.48
C ALA A 552 -1.35 -18.13 4.22
N ILE A 553 -2.02 -19.28 4.33
CA ILE A 553 -2.76 -19.90 3.21
C ILE A 553 -4.19 -19.38 3.20
N THR A 554 -4.89 -19.46 4.33
CA THR A 554 -6.29 -19.05 4.42
C THR A 554 -6.45 -17.54 4.61
N ASN A 555 -5.38 -16.83 4.94
CA ASN A 555 -5.38 -15.43 5.38
C ASN A 555 -6.19 -15.19 6.67
N HIS A 556 -6.59 -16.23 7.40
CA HIS A 556 -7.30 -16.07 8.66
C HIS A 556 -6.37 -15.51 9.73
N ILE A 557 -6.92 -14.65 10.58
CA ILE A 557 -6.20 -13.98 11.66
C ILE A 557 -6.70 -14.51 12.99
N TYR A 558 -5.78 -14.99 13.80
CA TYR A 558 -6.02 -15.47 15.15
C TYR A 558 -5.55 -14.43 16.15
N TYR A 559 -6.34 -14.19 17.19
CA TYR A 559 -5.89 -13.39 18.31
C TYR A 559 -6.33 -13.97 19.65
N SER A 560 -5.48 -13.76 20.65
CA SER A 560 -5.73 -14.22 22.00
C SER A 560 -6.29 -13.08 22.86
N ALA A 561 -7.37 -13.35 23.61
CA ALA A 561 -8.01 -12.37 24.48
C ALA A 561 -8.86 -13.06 25.55
N VAL A 562 -9.30 -12.31 26.55
CA VAL A 562 -10.38 -12.75 27.46
C VAL A 562 -11.72 -12.37 26.84
N TYR A 563 -12.56 -13.38 26.57
CA TYR A 563 -13.89 -13.22 25.99
C TYR A 563 -14.90 -14.03 26.81
N GLY A 564 -16.02 -13.41 27.19
CA GLY A 564 -17.01 -14.06 28.05
C GLY A 564 -16.51 -14.38 29.47
N GLY A 565 -15.49 -13.66 29.95
CA GLY A 565 -14.89 -13.85 31.27
C GLY A 565 -13.77 -14.89 31.34
N GLU A 566 -13.40 -15.50 30.22
CA GLU A 566 -12.42 -16.57 30.16
C GLU A 566 -11.39 -16.33 29.04
N PRO A 567 -10.13 -16.79 29.17
CA PRO A 567 -9.14 -16.74 28.09
C PRO A 567 -9.56 -17.57 26.88
N ARG A 568 -9.44 -17.01 25.68
CA ARG A 568 -9.83 -17.60 24.40
C ARG A 568 -8.83 -17.23 23.31
N VAL A 569 -8.83 -18.05 22.26
CA VAL A 569 -8.35 -17.66 20.94
C VAL A 569 -9.56 -17.48 20.05
N LEU A 570 -9.59 -16.38 19.30
CA LEU A 570 -10.64 -16.09 18.33
C LEU A 570 -10.02 -16.12 16.94
N GLU A 571 -10.75 -16.73 16.02
CA GLU A 571 -10.42 -16.79 14.60
C GLU A 571 -11.32 -15.80 13.86
N CYS A 572 -10.72 -15.03 12.96
CA CYS A 572 -11.38 -13.95 12.24
C CYS A 572 -10.94 -13.94 10.78
N TYR A 573 -11.84 -13.51 9.90
CA TYR A 573 -11.48 -13.10 8.54
C TYR A 573 -10.54 -11.87 8.59
N PRO A 574 -9.75 -11.61 7.53
CA PRO A 574 -8.91 -10.41 7.41
C PRO A 574 -9.66 -9.09 7.68
N ASN A 575 -10.96 -9.05 7.41
CA ASN A 575 -11.78 -7.86 7.63
C ASN A 575 -12.20 -7.65 9.11
N GLY A 576 -11.80 -8.53 10.03
CA GLY A 576 -12.09 -8.46 11.46
C GLY A 576 -13.41 -9.09 11.88
N THR A 577 -14.15 -9.69 10.95
CA THR A 577 -15.36 -10.46 11.24
C THR A 577 -14.99 -11.81 11.85
N ARG A 578 -15.54 -12.12 13.02
CA ARG A 578 -15.25 -13.35 13.74
C ARG A 578 -15.89 -14.57 13.07
N ILE A 579 -15.06 -15.60 12.88
CA ILE A 579 -15.43 -16.91 12.33
C ILE A 579 -15.80 -17.85 13.48
N SER A 580 -14.86 -18.07 14.41
CA SER A 580 -15.00 -19.09 15.44
C SER A 580 -14.33 -18.70 16.77
N ILE A 581 -14.68 -19.41 17.85
CA ILE A 581 -13.90 -19.42 19.08
C ILE A 581 -13.12 -20.72 19.07
N PHE A 582 -11.82 -20.58 18.88
CA PHE A 582 -10.94 -21.68 18.53
C PHE A 582 -10.61 -22.55 19.76
N VAL A 583 -10.24 -21.96 20.89
CA VAL A 583 -9.99 -22.71 22.15
C VAL A 583 -11.13 -22.54 23.17
N ARG A 584 -11.65 -23.65 23.71
CA ARG A 584 -12.79 -23.69 24.67
C ARG A 584 -12.36 -23.74 26.14
N GLY A 585 -13.25 -23.32 27.03
CA GLY A 585 -12.96 -22.99 28.44
C GLY A 585 -12.36 -24.10 29.31
N GLY A 586 -11.55 -23.67 30.29
CA GLY A 586 -10.91 -24.53 31.29
C GLY A 586 -9.49 -25.02 30.93
N GLN A 587 -9.12 -25.01 29.65
CA GLN A 587 -7.82 -25.52 29.19
C GLN A 587 -6.69 -24.48 29.28
N ILE A 588 -6.98 -23.18 29.16
CA ILE A 588 -5.97 -22.12 29.20
C ILE A 588 -6.14 -21.26 30.45
N ALA A 589 -5.07 -21.13 31.24
CA ALA A 589 -5.08 -20.34 32.47
C ALA A 589 -5.03 -18.81 32.21
N LEU A 590 -4.24 -18.35 31.23
CA LEU A 590 -4.13 -16.95 30.80
C LEU A 590 -3.60 -16.86 29.37
N ALA A 591 -4.27 -16.12 28.50
CA ALA A 591 -3.87 -15.95 27.11
C ALA A 591 -2.53 -15.20 26.97
N GLY A 592 -1.58 -15.81 26.24
CA GLY A 592 -0.33 -15.19 25.81
C GLY A 592 -0.24 -15.19 24.29
N ASP A 593 0.96 -15.34 23.74
CA ASP A 593 1.19 -15.19 22.30
C ASP A 593 0.83 -16.44 21.47
N LEU A 594 0.69 -16.24 20.16
CA LEU A 594 0.20 -17.23 19.20
C LEU A 594 1.18 -17.41 18.04
N VAL A 595 1.29 -18.64 17.55
CA VAL A 595 2.10 -19.00 16.39
C VAL A 595 1.34 -20.08 15.62
N VAL A 596 1.21 -19.93 14.30
CA VAL A 596 0.64 -20.95 13.42
C VAL A 596 1.81 -21.73 12.81
N LEU A 597 1.90 -23.04 13.05
CA LEU A 597 2.92 -23.90 12.46
C LEU A 597 2.76 -23.96 10.92
N PRO A 598 3.84 -24.16 10.13
CA PRO A 598 3.71 -24.45 8.70
C PRO A 598 3.09 -25.84 8.47
N SER A 599 2.82 -26.20 7.22
CA SER A 599 2.41 -27.56 6.86
C SER A 599 3.41 -28.61 7.38
N SER A 600 2.90 -29.78 7.73
CA SER A 600 3.72 -30.91 8.17
C SER A 600 4.62 -31.34 7.02
N PRO A 601 5.95 -31.55 7.24
CA PRO A 601 6.84 -32.08 6.21
C PRO A 601 6.55 -33.55 5.83
N ASN A 602 5.48 -34.14 6.37
CA ASN A 602 5.06 -35.51 6.13
C ASN A 602 3.85 -35.62 5.18
N ASP A 603 3.34 -34.53 4.59
CA ASP A 603 2.28 -34.55 3.57
C ASP A 603 2.62 -33.51 2.48
N VAL A 604 3.60 -33.83 1.64
CA VAL A 604 4.13 -32.92 0.61
C VAL A 604 3.09 -32.57 -0.45
N ASN A 605 2.14 -33.48 -0.70
CA ASN A 605 1.14 -33.34 -1.76
C ASN A 605 -0.24 -32.84 -1.28
N LEU A 606 -0.39 -32.59 0.03
CA LEU A 606 -1.57 -32.03 0.69
C LEU A 606 -2.84 -32.86 0.52
N ASN A 607 -2.72 -34.17 0.27
CA ASN A 607 -3.87 -35.06 0.11
C ASN A 607 -4.37 -35.64 1.44
N ARG A 608 -3.70 -35.29 2.55
CA ARG A 608 -4.02 -35.67 3.93
C ARG A 608 -3.71 -37.12 4.29
N ILE A 609 -2.71 -37.70 3.65
CA ILE A 609 -2.14 -39.01 3.97
C ILE A 609 -0.64 -38.78 4.24
N PRO A 610 -0.05 -39.33 5.31
CA PRO A 610 1.39 -39.22 5.50
C PRO A 610 2.13 -39.82 4.30
N ASP A 611 3.10 -39.12 3.72
CA ASP A 611 3.91 -39.58 2.58
C ASP A 611 4.57 -40.94 2.87
N ASP A 612 4.98 -41.18 4.13
CA ASP A 612 5.55 -42.46 4.61
C ASP A 612 4.58 -43.65 4.45
N CYS A 613 3.30 -43.37 4.20
CA CYS A 613 2.21 -44.32 4.10
C CYS A 613 1.65 -44.45 2.69
N GLU A 614 2.21 -43.71 1.75
CA GLU A 614 1.88 -43.77 0.34
C GLU A 614 2.83 -44.74 -0.39
N SER A 615 2.26 -45.81 -0.94
CA SER A 615 2.99 -46.73 -1.84
C SER A 615 2.64 -46.53 -3.32
N SER A 616 1.89 -45.48 -3.61
CA SER A 616 1.36 -45.14 -4.94
C SER A 616 2.39 -44.33 -5.75
N ASP A 617 2.19 -44.35 -7.06
CA ASP A 617 2.93 -43.59 -8.08
C ASP A 617 1.84 -42.74 -8.77
N PHE A 618 1.70 -41.47 -8.37
CA PHE A 618 0.52 -40.67 -8.72
C PHE A 618 0.50 -40.21 -10.17
N ASP A 619 1.67 -40.01 -10.79
CA ASP A 619 1.76 -39.56 -12.17
C ASP A 619 2.06 -40.69 -13.17
N GLY A 620 2.26 -41.91 -12.67
CA GLY A 620 2.38 -43.15 -13.43
C GLY A 620 3.71 -43.29 -14.16
N ASP A 621 4.76 -42.65 -13.65
CA ASP A 621 6.07 -42.58 -14.29
C ASP A 621 6.98 -43.78 -13.96
N GLY A 622 6.58 -44.58 -12.98
CA GLY A 622 7.25 -45.79 -12.51
C GLY A 622 8.11 -45.61 -11.25
N ILE A 623 8.14 -44.42 -10.65
CA ILE A 623 8.80 -44.11 -9.39
C ILE A 623 7.73 -43.95 -8.29
N PRO A 624 7.81 -44.68 -7.17
CA PRO A 624 6.88 -44.47 -6.05
C PRO A 624 7.09 -43.10 -5.41
N ASN A 625 6.01 -42.41 -5.01
CA ASN A 625 6.04 -41.03 -4.48
C ASN A 625 7.13 -40.80 -3.40
N VAL A 626 7.31 -41.76 -2.48
CA VAL A 626 8.33 -41.73 -1.41
C VAL A 626 9.78 -41.62 -1.92
N SER A 627 10.01 -41.88 -3.20
CA SER A 627 11.31 -41.82 -3.86
C SER A 627 11.27 -40.95 -5.11
N ASP A 628 10.15 -40.25 -5.32
CA ASP A 628 9.89 -39.39 -6.46
C ASP A 628 10.15 -37.93 -6.09
N ASN A 629 11.06 -37.27 -6.81
CA ASN A 629 11.33 -35.85 -6.62
C ASN A 629 10.34 -34.94 -7.37
N CYS A 630 9.42 -35.48 -8.17
CA CYS A 630 8.24 -34.79 -8.70
C CYS A 630 6.98 -35.66 -8.62
N PRO A 631 6.43 -35.91 -7.42
CA PRO A 631 5.33 -36.88 -7.22
C PRO A 631 4.06 -36.66 -8.05
N LEU A 632 3.87 -35.49 -8.65
CA LEU A 632 2.69 -35.14 -9.46
C LEU A 632 3.02 -34.86 -10.92
N THR A 633 4.30 -34.94 -11.33
CA THR A 633 4.75 -34.59 -12.68
C THR A 633 5.75 -35.60 -13.21
N ALA A 634 5.26 -36.47 -14.09
CA ALA A 634 5.99 -37.64 -14.56
C ALA A 634 7.41 -37.29 -15.04
N ASN A 635 8.40 -37.77 -14.29
CA ASN A 635 9.82 -37.55 -14.54
C ASN A 635 10.66 -38.81 -14.24
N PRO A 636 10.54 -39.90 -15.03
CA PRO A 636 11.16 -41.21 -14.70
C PRO A 636 12.70 -41.18 -14.56
N GLY A 637 13.31 -40.08 -15.00
CA GLY A 637 14.74 -39.81 -14.91
C GLY A 637 15.21 -39.16 -13.61
N GLN A 638 14.31 -38.70 -12.73
CA GLN A 638 14.57 -38.19 -11.39
C GLN A 638 15.77 -37.21 -11.36
N SER A 639 15.78 -36.28 -12.32
CA SER A 639 16.84 -35.28 -12.42
C SER A 639 16.54 -34.16 -11.43
N ASP A 640 17.58 -33.72 -10.72
CA ASP A 640 17.54 -32.66 -9.70
C ASP A 640 18.87 -31.90 -9.85
N GLY A 641 18.81 -30.79 -10.59
CA GLY A 641 19.96 -30.03 -11.05
C GLY A 641 20.69 -29.27 -9.95
N ASP A 642 19.98 -28.88 -8.90
CA ASP A 642 20.49 -28.04 -7.82
C ASP A 642 20.55 -28.73 -6.43
N ALA A 643 20.08 -29.97 -6.37
CA ALA A 643 20.15 -30.90 -5.24
C ALA A 643 19.34 -30.46 -4.02
N ASP A 644 18.16 -29.90 -4.23
CA ASP A 644 17.26 -29.44 -3.17
C ASP A 644 16.17 -30.44 -2.79
N GLY A 645 15.99 -31.51 -3.57
CA GLY A 645 15.00 -32.55 -3.37
C GLY A 645 13.78 -32.46 -4.28
N VAL A 646 13.64 -31.38 -5.06
CA VAL A 646 12.61 -31.19 -6.08
C VAL A 646 13.20 -31.49 -7.46
N GLY A 647 12.45 -32.19 -8.31
CA GLY A 647 12.95 -32.58 -9.62
C GLY A 647 12.84 -31.47 -10.66
N ASP A 648 13.78 -31.46 -11.62
CA ASP A 648 13.83 -30.50 -12.74
C ASP A 648 12.50 -30.35 -13.51
N ALA A 649 11.62 -31.35 -13.43
CA ALA A 649 10.34 -31.35 -14.13
C ALA A 649 9.26 -30.49 -13.43
N CYS A 650 9.36 -30.33 -12.12
CA CYS A 650 8.42 -29.62 -11.26
C CYS A 650 9.07 -28.47 -10.48
N ASP A 651 10.37 -28.24 -10.69
CA ASP A 651 11.14 -27.20 -10.04
C ASP A 651 11.00 -25.84 -10.76
N ASN A 652 10.41 -24.86 -10.07
CA ASN A 652 10.29 -23.48 -10.55
C ASN A 652 11.58 -22.65 -10.38
N CYS A 653 12.66 -23.22 -9.83
CA CYS A 653 14.01 -22.67 -9.84
C CYS A 653 15.10 -23.72 -10.14
N LEU A 654 15.11 -24.28 -11.36
CA LEU A 654 16.06 -25.28 -11.93
C LEU A 654 17.55 -25.26 -11.56
N THR A 655 18.07 -24.16 -11.01
CA THR A 655 19.49 -24.01 -10.66
C THR A 655 19.71 -23.41 -9.26
N THR A 656 18.64 -23.15 -8.50
CA THR A 656 18.68 -22.40 -7.24
C THR A 656 17.76 -23.00 -6.17
N ALA A 657 18.31 -23.94 -5.41
CA ALA A 657 17.63 -24.75 -4.39
C ALA A 657 16.51 -24.05 -3.59
N ASN A 658 15.26 -24.36 -3.87
CA ASN A 658 14.05 -23.82 -3.27
C ASN A 658 12.99 -24.91 -3.04
N HIS A 659 13.30 -25.86 -2.15
CA HIS A 659 12.41 -26.97 -1.82
C HIS A 659 10.95 -26.56 -1.48
N ASP A 660 10.68 -25.33 -1.02
CA ASP A 660 9.31 -24.85 -0.75
C ASP A 660 8.53 -24.41 -2.01
N GLN A 661 9.17 -24.37 -3.18
CA GLN A 661 8.61 -24.08 -4.50
C GLN A 661 7.73 -22.81 -4.52
N ARG A 662 8.03 -21.86 -3.65
CA ARG A 662 7.22 -20.65 -3.46
C ARG A 662 7.30 -19.74 -4.68
N ASP A 663 6.14 -19.29 -5.18
CA ASP A 663 5.97 -18.37 -6.29
C ASP A 663 4.85 -17.37 -5.90
N VAL A 664 5.25 -16.17 -5.45
CA VAL A 664 4.34 -15.16 -4.89
C VAL A 664 3.47 -14.49 -5.95
N ASP A 665 3.94 -14.35 -7.18
CA ASP A 665 3.23 -13.62 -8.24
C ASP A 665 2.64 -14.51 -9.35
N GLY A 666 2.92 -15.82 -9.31
CA GLY A 666 2.29 -16.85 -10.12
C GLY A 666 2.80 -16.89 -11.56
N ASP A 667 4.03 -16.45 -11.80
CA ASP A 667 4.61 -16.35 -13.14
C ASP A 667 5.34 -17.61 -13.60
N GLY A 668 5.51 -18.59 -12.69
CA GLY A 668 6.17 -19.87 -12.92
C GLY A 668 7.67 -19.87 -12.62
N ILE A 669 8.21 -18.79 -12.06
CA ILE A 669 9.58 -18.68 -11.54
C ILE A 669 9.52 -18.56 -10.02
N GLY A 670 10.28 -19.39 -9.29
CA GLY A 670 10.24 -19.36 -7.84
C GLY A 670 10.89 -18.10 -7.24
N ASP A 671 10.38 -17.65 -6.09
CA ASP A 671 10.81 -16.44 -5.36
C ASP A 671 12.35 -16.33 -5.18
N ARG A 672 13.03 -17.48 -5.13
CA ARG A 672 14.47 -17.56 -4.88
C ARG A 672 15.33 -17.26 -6.10
N CYS A 673 14.80 -17.49 -7.29
CA CYS A 673 15.45 -17.21 -8.57
C CYS A 673 14.76 -16.10 -9.37
N ASP A 674 13.68 -15.55 -8.84
CA ASP A 674 12.94 -14.45 -9.43
C ASP A 674 13.57 -13.08 -9.11
N ASN A 675 13.94 -12.33 -10.16
CA ASN A 675 14.46 -10.97 -10.04
C ASN A 675 13.35 -9.90 -9.86
N CYS A 676 12.08 -10.32 -9.82
CA CYS A 676 10.90 -9.51 -9.51
C CYS A 676 9.81 -10.25 -8.71
N VAL A 677 10.13 -10.85 -7.56
CA VAL A 677 9.27 -11.62 -6.61
C VAL A 677 7.78 -11.24 -6.45
N ALA A 678 7.38 -9.99 -6.72
CA ALA A 678 6.00 -9.53 -6.57
C ALA A 678 5.37 -9.03 -7.89
N VAL A 679 6.04 -9.17 -9.03
CA VAL A 679 5.65 -8.67 -10.34
C VAL A 679 6.00 -9.68 -11.42
N ALA A 680 4.97 -10.42 -11.85
CA ALA A 680 5.10 -11.50 -12.82
C ALA A 680 5.92 -11.10 -14.06
N ASN A 681 7.07 -11.74 -14.24
CA ASN A 681 8.01 -11.52 -15.32
C ASN A 681 8.70 -12.84 -15.76
N PRO A 682 7.99 -13.79 -16.38
CA PRO A 682 8.50 -15.14 -16.66
C PRO A 682 9.79 -15.21 -17.50
N ALA A 683 10.10 -14.11 -18.21
CA ALA A 683 11.30 -13.98 -19.03
C ALA A 683 12.56 -13.57 -18.24
N GLN A 684 12.43 -13.20 -16.96
CA GLN A 684 13.52 -12.83 -16.04
C GLN A 684 14.53 -11.85 -16.65
N THR A 685 14.04 -10.93 -17.48
CA THR A 685 14.90 -10.01 -18.24
C THR A 685 15.43 -8.92 -17.32
N ASP A 686 16.75 -8.87 -17.18
CA ASP A 686 17.51 -7.83 -16.48
C ASP A 686 18.47 -7.20 -17.50
N SER A 687 18.16 -5.99 -17.96
CA SER A 687 18.85 -5.39 -19.12
C SER A 687 20.16 -4.70 -18.75
N ASP A 688 20.31 -4.27 -17.50
CA ASP A 688 21.48 -3.54 -17.03
C ASP A 688 22.36 -4.35 -16.06
N GLY A 689 21.88 -5.51 -15.61
CA GLY A 689 22.63 -6.52 -14.87
C GLY A 689 22.78 -6.20 -13.39
N ASP A 690 21.84 -5.45 -12.80
CA ASP A 690 21.89 -5.07 -11.40
C ASP A 690 21.20 -6.04 -10.43
N GLY A 691 20.52 -7.06 -10.97
CA GLY A 691 19.79 -8.07 -10.21
C GLY A 691 18.31 -7.77 -9.98
N ARG A 692 17.77 -6.66 -10.50
CA ARG A 692 16.34 -6.36 -10.58
C ARG A 692 15.84 -6.59 -12.01
N GLY A 693 14.71 -7.27 -12.15
CA GLY A 693 14.11 -7.48 -13.47
C GLY A 693 13.48 -6.20 -14.01
N ASN A 694 13.47 -6.03 -15.33
CA ASN A 694 12.87 -4.89 -16.02
C ASN A 694 11.41 -4.58 -15.60
N GLY A 695 10.67 -5.58 -15.12
CA GLY A 695 9.27 -5.43 -14.70
C GLY A 695 9.10 -4.69 -13.37
N CYS A 696 10.13 -4.70 -12.53
CA CYS A 696 10.14 -4.11 -11.19
C CYS A 696 11.32 -3.14 -10.98
N ASP A 697 12.03 -2.79 -12.05
CA ASP A 697 13.18 -1.92 -12.04
C ASP A 697 12.81 -0.49 -12.47
N ASN A 698 12.98 0.46 -11.54
CA ASN A 698 12.73 1.88 -11.76
C ASN A 698 13.82 2.59 -12.58
N CYS A 699 14.90 1.89 -12.96
CA CYS A 699 15.87 2.31 -13.96
C CYS A 699 16.35 1.16 -14.86
N SER A 700 15.43 0.50 -15.57
CA SER A 700 15.69 -0.64 -16.51
C SER A 700 16.85 -0.57 -17.53
N ALA A 701 17.53 0.57 -17.67
CA ALA A 701 18.68 0.75 -18.55
C ALA A 701 19.95 1.20 -17.82
N LEU A 702 19.90 1.37 -16.50
CA LEU A 702 20.99 1.88 -15.67
C LEU A 702 20.98 1.24 -14.29
N ALA A 703 21.95 0.34 -14.10
CA ALA A 703 22.08 -0.47 -12.90
C ALA A 703 21.99 0.35 -11.60
N ASN A 704 20.97 0.08 -10.81
CA ASN A 704 20.64 0.80 -9.58
C ASN A 704 19.99 -0.13 -8.55
N ALA A 705 20.62 -1.25 -8.19
CA ALA A 705 20.05 -2.31 -7.32
C ALA A 705 19.35 -1.85 -6.02
N ALA A 706 19.67 -0.66 -5.50
CA ALA A 706 19.01 -0.04 -4.35
C ALA A 706 17.61 0.55 -4.66
N GLN A 707 17.24 0.71 -5.93
CA GLN A 707 15.95 1.17 -6.43
C GLN A 707 15.46 2.44 -5.72
N THR A 708 16.39 3.36 -5.45
CA THR A 708 16.08 4.61 -4.74
C THR A 708 15.27 5.51 -5.66
N ASP A 709 14.13 5.98 -5.15
CA ASP A 709 13.22 6.91 -5.79
C ASP A 709 12.82 7.94 -4.72
N SER A 710 13.49 9.08 -4.74
CA SER A 710 13.44 10.08 -3.68
C SER A 710 12.14 10.90 -3.70
N ASP A 711 11.43 10.97 -4.83
CA ASP A 711 10.19 11.73 -4.98
C ASP A 711 8.94 10.89 -5.30
N ASN A 712 9.10 9.58 -5.44
CA ASN A 712 8.07 8.56 -5.63
C ASN A 712 7.30 8.69 -6.94
N ASP A 713 7.99 8.99 -8.03
CA ASP A 713 7.40 9.10 -9.37
C ASP A 713 7.55 7.83 -10.24
N LEU A 714 8.16 6.78 -9.69
CA LEU A 714 8.48 5.49 -10.30
C LEU A 714 9.69 5.49 -11.23
N ILE A 715 10.44 6.59 -11.32
CA ILE A 715 11.74 6.67 -11.97
C ILE A 715 12.83 6.74 -10.89
N GLY A 716 13.85 5.90 -10.97
CA GLY A 716 14.90 5.87 -9.94
C GLY A 716 15.84 7.07 -10.04
N ASP A 717 16.37 7.53 -8.90
CA ASP A 717 17.28 8.69 -8.77
C ASP A 717 18.48 8.67 -9.73
N GLY A 718 18.92 7.48 -10.16
CA GLY A 718 20.04 7.29 -11.07
C GLY A 718 19.72 7.66 -12.52
N CYS A 719 18.47 7.48 -12.94
CA CYS A 719 17.99 7.76 -14.29
C CYS A 719 16.98 8.91 -14.35
N ASP A 720 16.61 9.46 -13.19
CA ASP A 720 15.74 10.60 -13.05
C ASP A 720 16.48 11.92 -13.30
N ASN A 721 15.99 12.73 -14.24
CA ASN A 721 16.50 14.08 -14.51
C ASN A 721 15.96 15.15 -13.53
N CYS A 722 15.04 14.79 -12.64
CA CYS A 722 14.63 15.58 -11.48
C CYS A 722 14.46 14.74 -10.18
N PRO A 723 15.55 14.21 -9.56
CA PRO A 723 15.54 13.27 -8.43
C PRO A 723 14.84 13.69 -7.11
N SER A 724 14.16 14.82 -7.09
CA SER A 724 13.46 15.34 -5.92
C SER A 724 12.17 16.07 -6.29
N THR A 725 11.74 15.98 -7.55
CA THR A 725 10.57 16.64 -8.11
C THR A 725 9.91 15.73 -9.14
N THR A 726 8.84 15.05 -8.70
CA THR A 726 8.04 14.09 -9.47
C THR A 726 7.80 14.53 -10.92
N ASN A 727 8.37 13.80 -11.87
CA ASN A 727 8.25 14.02 -13.31
C ASN A 727 8.34 12.70 -14.13
N PRO A 728 7.31 11.83 -14.07
CA PRO A 728 7.35 10.52 -14.72
C PRO A 728 7.56 10.55 -16.25
N ASP A 729 7.34 11.70 -16.91
CA ASP A 729 7.55 11.87 -18.35
C ASP A 729 9.00 12.24 -18.72
N GLN A 730 9.85 12.50 -17.73
CA GLN A 730 11.29 12.74 -17.85
C GLN A 730 11.61 13.79 -18.93
N ARG A 731 10.74 14.78 -19.10
CA ARG A 731 10.91 15.79 -20.14
C ARG A 731 12.10 16.70 -19.82
N ASP A 732 12.99 16.81 -20.78
CA ASP A 732 14.15 17.71 -20.81
C ASP A 732 14.15 18.38 -22.19
N ALA A 733 13.65 19.61 -22.27
CA ALA A 733 13.39 20.29 -23.53
C ALA A 733 14.65 20.84 -24.21
N ASP A 734 15.73 21.09 -23.47
CA ASP A 734 16.98 21.65 -24.00
C ASP A 734 18.16 20.66 -24.01
N GLY A 735 18.00 19.50 -23.38
CA GLY A 735 18.91 18.37 -23.42
C GLY A 735 20.15 18.52 -22.55
N ASP A 736 20.08 19.30 -21.47
CA ASP A 736 21.19 19.55 -20.57
C ASP A 736 21.33 18.51 -19.44
N GLY A 737 20.35 17.61 -19.31
CA GLY A 737 20.30 16.55 -18.31
C GLY A 737 19.52 16.89 -17.05
N ARG A 738 18.88 18.06 -16.96
CA ARG A 738 17.94 18.41 -15.89
C ARG A 738 16.53 18.56 -16.45
N GLY A 739 15.54 17.98 -15.78
CA GLY A 739 14.16 17.97 -16.28
C GLY A 739 13.46 19.32 -16.16
N ASP A 740 12.52 19.59 -17.07
CA ASP A 740 11.77 20.85 -17.19
C ASP A 740 11.14 21.33 -15.85
N LEU A 741 10.77 20.40 -14.97
CA LEU A 741 10.12 20.73 -13.68
C LEU A 741 11.08 21.23 -12.62
N CYS A 742 12.35 20.81 -12.67
CA CYS A 742 13.37 21.20 -11.71
C CYS A 742 14.43 22.12 -12.32
N ASP A 743 14.33 22.43 -13.60
CA ASP A 743 15.23 23.31 -14.34
C ASP A 743 14.83 24.80 -14.18
N ASN A 744 15.77 25.66 -13.76
CA ASN A 744 15.58 27.11 -13.68
C ASN A 744 15.74 27.85 -15.02
N CYS A 745 16.09 27.14 -16.09
CA CYS A 745 16.09 27.54 -17.49
C CYS A 745 15.60 26.43 -18.46
N PRO A 746 14.30 26.02 -18.43
CA PRO A 746 13.76 24.88 -19.21
C PRO A 746 13.84 24.95 -20.75
N ALA A 747 14.47 25.98 -21.31
CA ALA A 747 14.61 26.15 -22.75
C ALA A 747 16.05 26.56 -23.14
N ALA A 748 16.98 26.57 -22.19
CA ALA A 748 18.35 27.01 -22.38
C ALA A 748 19.30 26.22 -21.47
N ALA A 749 20.03 25.29 -22.08
CA ALA A 749 20.88 24.34 -21.39
C ALA A 749 21.85 24.98 -20.39
N ASN A 750 21.70 24.63 -19.11
CA ASN A 750 22.45 25.22 -18.02
C ASN A 750 22.62 24.25 -16.83
N ALA A 751 23.10 23.02 -17.04
CA ALA A 751 23.21 21.95 -16.04
C ALA A 751 23.74 22.32 -14.63
N SER A 752 24.54 23.38 -14.47
CA SER A 752 25.00 23.89 -13.16
C SER A 752 23.96 24.68 -12.37
N GLN A 753 22.89 25.13 -13.03
CA GLN A 753 21.67 25.69 -12.45
C GLN A 753 21.98 26.87 -11.54
N THR A 754 22.90 27.69 -12.04
CA THR A 754 23.40 28.87 -11.36
C THR A 754 22.33 29.95 -11.43
N ASP A 755 21.99 30.51 -10.27
CA ASP A 755 21.05 31.60 -10.08
C ASP A 755 21.71 32.57 -9.10
N SER A 756 22.41 33.56 -9.66
CA SER A 756 23.32 34.45 -8.95
C SER A 756 22.60 35.44 -8.03
N ASP A 757 21.32 35.74 -8.30
CA ASP A 757 20.52 36.67 -7.50
C ASP A 757 19.32 36.02 -6.78
N SER A 758 19.15 34.71 -6.95
CA SER A 758 18.20 33.85 -6.25
C SER A 758 16.74 34.22 -6.50
N ASP A 759 16.41 34.64 -7.72
CA ASP A 759 15.05 35.02 -8.10
C ASP A 759 14.21 33.89 -8.72
N GLY A 760 14.83 32.72 -8.95
CA GLY A 760 14.21 31.53 -9.54
C GLY A 760 14.41 31.39 -11.05
N ARG A 761 15.08 32.33 -11.71
CA ARG A 761 15.53 32.23 -13.10
C ARG A 761 17.04 31.98 -13.12
N GLY A 762 17.51 31.02 -13.92
CA GLY A 762 18.94 30.77 -14.02
C GLY A 762 19.67 31.83 -14.84
N ASP A 763 20.95 32.09 -14.52
CA ASP A 763 21.78 33.13 -15.14
C ASP A 763 21.81 33.06 -16.68
N GLU A 764 21.73 31.86 -17.26
CA GLU A 764 21.78 31.63 -18.72
C GLU A 764 20.51 32.13 -19.44
N CYS A 765 19.38 32.16 -18.74
CA CYS A 765 18.08 32.57 -19.28
C CYS A 765 17.48 33.77 -18.55
N ASP A 766 18.31 34.47 -17.77
CA ASP A 766 18.00 35.67 -17.03
C ASP A 766 18.51 36.91 -17.79
N ASN A 767 17.62 37.85 -18.11
CA ASN A 767 17.98 39.12 -18.72
C ASN A 767 18.51 40.16 -17.72
N CYS A 768 18.55 39.85 -16.42
CA CYS A 768 19.30 40.57 -15.39
C CYS A 768 20.00 39.64 -14.37
N PRO A 769 21.04 38.86 -14.76
CA PRO A 769 21.67 37.81 -13.93
C PRO A 769 22.27 38.23 -12.57
N ALA A 770 22.26 39.52 -12.24
CA ALA A 770 22.79 40.04 -10.98
C ALA A 770 21.75 40.86 -10.20
N ILE A 771 20.52 40.99 -10.72
CA ILE A 771 19.46 41.82 -10.16
C ILE A 771 18.11 41.11 -10.32
N ALA A 772 17.68 40.48 -9.23
CA ALA A 772 16.47 39.68 -9.16
C ALA A 772 15.28 40.33 -9.87
N ASN A 773 14.81 39.73 -10.95
CA ASN A 773 13.73 40.18 -11.83
C ASN A 773 12.93 39.00 -12.43
N ALA A 774 12.53 38.02 -11.64
CA ALA A 774 11.82 36.79 -12.02
C ALA A 774 10.71 36.87 -13.11
N ASN A 775 10.12 38.04 -13.34
CA ASN A 775 9.15 38.27 -14.43
C ASN A 775 9.79 38.50 -15.80
N GLN A 776 11.11 38.64 -15.87
CA GLN A 776 11.93 38.77 -17.08
C GLN A 776 11.42 39.85 -18.04
N ILE A 777 10.82 40.92 -17.50
CA ILE A 777 10.30 42.00 -18.33
C ILE A 777 11.47 42.76 -18.96
N ASP A 778 11.45 42.76 -20.28
CA ASP A 778 12.33 43.53 -21.16
C ASP A 778 11.40 44.30 -22.12
N THR A 779 11.15 45.56 -21.78
CA THR A 779 10.15 46.38 -22.47
C THR A 779 10.62 46.75 -23.89
N ASP A 780 11.92 46.92 -24.10
CA ASP A 780 12.48 47.37 -25.38
C ASP A 780 13.11 46.25 -26.21
N HIS A 781 13.14 45.03 -25.67
CA HIS A 781 13.58 43.79 -26.30
C HIS A 781 15.05 43.81 -26.73
N ASP A 782 15.90 44.52 -25.99
CA ASP A 782 17.34 44.61 -26.26
C ASP A 782 18.16 43.47 -25.61
N GLY A 783 17.50 42.64 -24.79
CA GLY A 783 18.10 41.53 -24.06
C GLY A 783 18.56 41.87 -22.65
N LEU A 784 18.44 43.12 -22.20
CA LEU A 784 18.62 43.55 -20.82
C LEU A 784 17.25 43.79 -20.19
N GLY A 785 16.97 43.18 -19.03
CA GLY A 785 15.72 43.39 -18.34
C GLY A 785 15.61 44.82 -17.79
N ASP A 786 14.38 45.34 -17.67
CA ASP A 786 14.11 46.73 -17.24
C ASP A 786 14.76 47.09 -15.89
N LYS A 787 15.07 46.10 -15.04
CA LYS A 787 15.73 46.30 -13.74
C LYS A 787 17.23 46.56 -13.81
N CYS A 788 17.90 46.08 -14.85
CA CYS A 788 19.33 46.24 -15.08
C CYS A 788 19.65 47.09 -16.31
N ASP A 789 18.63 47.45 -17.10
CA ASP A 789 18.76 48.40 -18.19
C ASP A 789 18.89 49.85 -17.68
N THR A 790 19.95 50.52 -18.12
CA THR A 790 20.26 51.91 -17.79
C THR A 790 19.66 52.92 -18.78
N GLY A 791 19.14 52.45 -19.91
CA GLY A 791 18.37 53.22 -20.90
C GLY A 791 16.88 53.32 -20.57
N TYR A 792 16.36 52.39 -19.78
CA TYR A 792 14.97 52.34 -19.34
C TYR A 792 14.55 53.60 -18.57
N THR A 793 13.50 54.24 -19.07
CA THR A 793 12.93 55.49 -18.56
C THR A 793 11.57 55.19 -17.95
N ALA A 794 11.55 54.89 -16.66
CA ALA A 794 10.34 54.50 -15.95
C ALA A 794 9.32 55.64 -15.80
N ILE A 795 8.04 55.29 -15.57
CA ILE A 795 6.99 56.26 -15.18
C ILE A 795 7.30 56.83 -13.79
N GLY A 796 7.26 58.16 -13.64
CA GLY A 796 7.53 58.79 -12.35
C GLY A 796 7.72 60.30 -12.42
N ALA A 797 7.97 60.92 -11.27
CA ALA A 797 8.40 62.31 -11.17
C ALA A 797 9.91 62.38 -10.95
N ASP A 798 10.59 63.35 -11.56
CA ASP A 798 12.04 63.57 -11.49
C ASP A 798 12.88 62.31 -11.86
N VAL A 799 12.45 61.57 -12.88
CA VAL A 799 13.08 60.33 -13.36
C VAL A 799 14.43 60.65 -13.99
N SER A 800 15.52 60.12 -13.44
CA SER A 800 16.88 60.33 -13.94
C SER A 800 17.41 59.07 -14.61
N VAL A 801 17.88 59.21 -15.84
CA VAL A 801 18.47 58.15 -16.67
C VAL A 801 19.95 58.45 -16.85
N ALA A 802 20.82 57.53 -16.45
CA ALA A 802 22.27 57.70 -16.50
C ALA A 802 22.83 57.07 -17.78
N LEU A 803 23.23 57.90 -18.74
CA LEU A 803 23.69 57.52 -20.07
C LEU A 803 25.11 58.06 -20.30
N LEU A 804 26.12 57.49 -19.63
CA LEU A 804 27.47 58.07 -19.63
C LEU A 804 27.95 58.50 -21.03
N PRO A 805 28.43 59.75 -21.22
CA PRO A 805 28.73 60.76 -20.19
C PRO A 805 27.53 61.64 -19.77
N TRP A 806 26.34 61.38 -20.31
CA TRP A 806 25.12 62.12 -20.01
C TRP A 806 24.39 61.60 -18.78
N THR A 807 23.65 62.49 -18.13
CA THR A 807 22.58 62.14 -17.20
C THR A 807 21.37 62.98 -17.57
N THR A 808 20.24 62.34 -17.80
CA THR A 808 19.01 63.01 -18.25
C THR A 808 17.94 62.88 -17.18
N THR A 809 17.48 63.99 -16.63
CA THR A 809 16.39 64.01 -15.66
C THR A 809 15.12 64.62 -16.26
N TYR A 810 14.07 63.80 -16.28
CA TYR A 810 12.72 64.13 -16.73
C TYR A 810 11.86 64.62 -15.57
N GLY A 811 11.19 65.76 -15.70
CA GLY A 811 10.33 66.27 -14.63
C GLY A 811 9.16 65.33 -14.29
N THR A 812 8.48 64.78 -15.29
CA THR A 812 7.46 63.73 -15.10
C THR A 812 7.39 62.87 -16.36
N VAL A 813 7.47 61.56 -16.23
CA VAL A 813 7.31 60.58 -17.30
C VAL A 813 5.92 59.96 -17.17
N SER A 814 5.09 60.09 -18.20
CA SER A 814 3.71 59.59 -18.25
C SER A 814 3.57 58.27 -18.98
N THR A 815 4.56 57.93 -19.82
CA THR A 815 4.65 56.63 -20.50
C THR A 815 6.11 56.25 -20.51
N GLU A 816 6.41 55.04 -20.06
CA GLU A 816 7.77 54.50 -20.08
C GLU A 816 8.32 54.42 -21.50
N GLY A 817 9.64 54.29 -21.60
CA GLY A 817 10.34 54.13 -22.85
C GLY A 817 11.84 54.11 -22.63
N VAL A 818 12.60 54.29 -23.69
CA VAL A 818 14.07 54.21 -23.67
C VAL A 818 14.62 55.58 -23.99
N THR A 819 15.63 56.00 -23.24
CA THR A 819 16.36 57.23 -23.52
C THR A 819 17.77 56.88 -23.97
N GLY A 820 18.20 57.47 -25.09
CA GLY A 820 19.53 57.28 -25.65
C GLY A 820 20.08 58.59 -26.21
N TYR A 821 21.31 58.52 -26.72
CA TYR A 821 21.92 59.62 -27.46
C TYR A 821 22.72 59.10 -28.65
N THR A 822 22.77 59.87 -29.74
CA THR A 822 23.67 59.64 -30.86
C THR A 822 24.74 60.73 -30.90
N VAL A 823 25.90 60.40 -31.48
CA VAL A 823 27.00 61.34 -31.69
C VAL A 823 27.19 61.58 -33.18
N ALA A 824 27.10 62.84 -33.59
CA ALA A 824 27.24 63.25 -34.99
C ALA A 824 28.51 64.08 -35.20
N PRO A 825 29.16 63.97 -36.37
CA PRO A 825 30.32 64.81 -36.68
C PRO A 825 29.92 66.30 -36.79
N ALA A 826 30.72 67.21 -36.20
CA ALA A 826 30.81 68.66 -36.45
C ALA A 826 30.46 69.13 -37.88
N SER A 827 30.77 68.37 -38.93
CA SER A 827 30.39 68.72 -40.31
C SER A 827 28.88 68.67 -40.59
N SER A 828 28.13 67.88 -39.81
CA SER A 828 26.66 67.85 -39.83
C SER A 828 26.02 68.79 -38.80
N CYS A 829 26.82 69.48 -37.98
CA CYS A 829 26.32 70.42 -36.99
C CYS A 829 26.09 71.81 -37.59
N PRO A 830 25.06 72.54 -37.14
CA PRO A 830 24.98 73.97 -37.38
C PRO A 830 26.26 74.67 -36.90
N ALA A 831 26.83 75.56 -37.72
CA ALA A 831 28.09 76.23 -37.40
C ALA A 831 27.99 76.99 -36.05
N THR A 832 28.87 76.66 -35.10
CA THR A 832 28.90 77.33 -33.80
C THR A 832 29.40 78.76 -33.94
N PRO A 833 28.87 79.73 -33.17
CA PRO A 833 29.35 81.12 -33.23
C PRO A 833 30.85 81.21 -32.93
N ALA A 834 31.60 82.01 -33.69
CA ALA A 834 33.07 82.12 -33.58
C ALA A 834 33.57 82.56 -32.18
N LYS A 835 32.70 83.13 -31.34
CA LYS A 835 33.00 83.44 -29.93
C LYS A 835 33.16 82.20 -29.04
N TYR A 836 32.80 81.01 -29.53
CA TYR A 836 32.89 79.76 -28.80
C TYR A 836 33.82 78.77 -29.50
N GLY A 837 34.72 78.14 -28.75
CA GLY A 837 35.51 76.98 -29.19
C GLY A 837 34.83 75.68 -28.77
N VAL A 838 34.62 74.72 -29.67
CA VAL A 838 33.94 73.46 -29.35
C VAL A 838 34.84 72.54 -28.51
N TYR A 839 34.25 71.89 -27.51
CA TYR A 839 34.90 70.94 -26.62
C TYR A 839 34.46 69.50 -26.95
N PRO A 840 35.39 68.53 -27.01
CA PRO A 840 36.85 68.67 -27.14
C PRO A 840 37.25 69.06 -28.57
N SER A 841 38.34 69.81 -28.73
CA SER A 841 38.75 70.38 -30.04
C SER A 841 39.22 69.34 -31.09
N ALA A 842 39.43 68.09 -30.69
CA ALA A 842 40.07 67.06 -31.51
C ALA A 842 39.11 66.15 -32.29
N SER A 843 37.79 66.29 -32.12
CA SER A 843 36.80 65.46 -32.82
C SER A 843 35.46 66.17 -33.00
N PRO A 844 34.60 65.68 -33.89
CA PRO A 844 33.44 66.44 -34.34
C PRO A 844 32.23 66.01 -33.46
N VAL A 845 31.72 66.83 -32.52
CA VAL A 845 30.81 66.32 -31.45
C VAL A 845 29.53 67.15 -31.24
N CYS A 846 28.52 66.91 -32.06
CA CYS A 846 27.13 67.14 -31.63
C CYS A 846 26.59 65.89 -30.95
N TYR A 847 25.76 66.10 -29.94
CA TYR A 847 24.97 65.06 -29.32
C TYR A 847 23.50 65.25 -29.67
N GLU A 848 22.84 64.20 -30.15
CA GLU A 848 21.39 64.19 -30.35
C GLU A 848 20.77 63.20 -29.37
N MET A 849 20.12 63.75 -28.35
CA MET A 849 19.33 62.97 -27.41
C MET A 849 18.04 62.47 -28.09
N HIS A 850 17.61 61.26 -27.78
CA HIS A 850 16.34 60.73 -28.25
C HIS A 850 15.69 59.92 -27.12
N THR A 851 14.36 59.93 -27.08
CA THR A 851 13.61 59.14 -26.11
C THR A 851 12.30 58.67 -26.72
N THR A 852 11.90 57.44 -26.42
CA THR A 852 10.55 56.94 -26.73
C THR A 852 9.57 57.20 -25.59
N ALA A 853 10.05 57.59 -24.40
CA ALA A 853 9.22 57.89 -23.25
C ALA A 853 8.40 59.17 -23.46
N GLN A 854 7.15 59.19 -23.01
CA GLN A 854 6.35 60.41 -22.98
C GLN A 854 6.57 61.15 -21.67
N HIS A 855 6.93 62.43 -21.74
CA HIS A 855 7.31 63.19 -20.55
C HIS A 855 6.86 64.66 -20.60
N SER A 856 6.94 65.34 -19.46
CA SER A 856 6.71 66.77 -19.31
C SER A 856 7.89 67.58 -19.88
N ARG A 857 7.62 68.78 -20.40
CA ARG A 857 8.60 69.54 -21.22
C ARG A 857 9.95 69.82 -20.55
N SER A 858 10.08 69.81 -19.23
CA SER A 858 11.35 70.18 -18.59
C SER A 858 12.32 68.99 -18.52
N ILE A 859 13.45 69.10 -19.22
CA ILE A 859 14.54 68.11 -19.22
C ILE A 859 15.79 68.77 -18.63
N LYS A 860 16.35 68.18 -17.56
CA LYS A 860 17.67 68.57 -17.06
C LYS A 860 18.71 67.61 -17.63
N LEU A 861 19.82 68.15 -18.10
CA LEU A 861 20.93 67.40 -18.65
C LEU A 861 22.15 67.66 -17.79
N GLY A 862 22.87 66.60 -17.44
CA GLY A 862 24.24 66.65 -16.93
C GLY A 862 25.17 66.03 -17.96
N PHE A 863 26.32 66.64 -18.20
CA PHE A 863 27.37 66.08 -19.04
C PHE A 863 28.67 66.02 -18.26
N ALA A 864 29.20 64.82 -18.07
CA ALA A 864 30.51 64.61 -17.46
C ALA A 864 31.61 65.00 -18.48
N TYR A 865 32.43 65.98 -18.12
CA TYR A 865 33.56 66.44 -18.93
C TYR A 865 34.89 65.95 -18.35
N ASP A 866 35.89 65.82 -19.22
CA ASP A 866 37.28 65.58 -18.84
C ASP A 866 37.99 66.92 -18.57
N GLU A 867 38.29 67.19 -17.29
CA GLU A 867 39.02 68.36 -16.80
C GLU A 867 40.31 68.63 -17.59
N ALA A 868 41.04 67.59 -18.00
CA ALA A 868 42.33 67.73 -18.68
C ALA A 868 42.22 68.42 -20.06
N LEU A 869 41.02 68.46 -20.65
CA LEU A 869 40.77 68.98 -22.00
C LEU A 869 40.11 70.36 -22.02
N VAL A 870 39.64 70.88 -20.88
CA VAL A 870 38.78 72.07 -20.80
C VAL A 870 39.59 73.38 -20.68
N GLY A 871 40.66 73.36 -19.89
CA GLY A 871 41.39 74.57 -19.51
C GLY A 871 40.66 75.35 -18.42
N ASP A 872 40.03 76.48 -18.76
CA ASP A 872 39.27 77.30 -17.79
C ASP A 872 37.81 76.85 -17.75
N GLU A 873 37.47 76.04 -16.75
CA GLU A 873 36.15 75.44 -16.55
C GLU A 873 35.04 76.46 -16.34
N THR A 874 35.37 77.67 -15.86
CA THR A 874 34.38 78.75 -15.71
C THR A 874 33.86 79.27 -17.05
N LYS A 875 34.57 78.97 -18.14
CA LYS A 875 34.20 79.33 -19.51
C LYS A 875 33.45 78.22 -20.24
N LEU A 876 33.19 77.07 -19.62
CA LEU A 876 32.38 76.00 -20.22
C LEU A 876 30.92 76.42 -20.37
N ARG A 877 30.34 76.08 -21.52
CA ARG A 877 28.96 76.35 -21.90
C ARG A 877 28.37 75.13 -22.59
N MET A 878 27.20 74.69 -22.14
CA MET A 878 26.32 73.78 -22.87
C MET A 878 25.44 74.61 -23.80
N LEU A 879 25.58 74.39 -25.10
CA LEU A 879 24.81 75.08 -26.13
C LEU A 879 23.78 74.11 -26.74
N HIS A 880 22.58 74.61 -26.95
CA HIS A 880 21.45 73.90 -27.56
C HIS A 880 21.00 74.64 -28.82
N TYR A 881 20.77 73.91 -29.92
CA TYR A 881 20.39 74.52 -31.19
C TYR A 881 18.86 74.65 -31.34
N GLU A 882 18.32 75.86 -31.30
CA GLU A 882 16.87 76.12 -31.41
C GLU A 882 16.44 76.39 -32.87
N GLY A 883 16.94 75.58 -33.82
CA GLY A 883 16.53 75.61 -35.22
C GLY A 883 17.09 76.76 -36.06
N THR A 884 17.45 77.89 -35.44
CA THR A 884 18.05 79.05 -36.12
C THR A 884 19.31 79.59 -35.43
N ASP A 885 19.42 79.45 -34.11
CA ASP A 885 20.54 79.96 -33.31
C ASP A 885 21.00 78.97 -32.23
N TRP A 886 22.27 79.08 -31.83
CA TRP A 886 22.82 78.38 -30.67
C TRP A 886 22.55 79.16 -29.38
N VAL A 887 21.78 78.56 -28.47
CA VAL A 887 21.40 79.14 -27.19
C VAL A 887 22.23 78.52 -26.07
N ASN A 888 22.80 79.34 -25.20
CA ASN A 888 23.47 78.85 -24.00
C ASN A 888 22.43 78.40 -22.96
N VAL A 889 22.37 77.10 -22.71
CA VAL A 889 21.42 76.46 -21.78
C VAL A 889 22.09 76.02 -20.49
N THR A 890 23.35 76.42 -20.27
CA THR A 890 24.09 76.11 -19.04
C THR A 890 23.37 76.67 -17.82
N THR A 891 23.04 75.82 -16.87
CA THR A 891 22.46 76.21 -15.59
C THR A 891 23.53 76.27 -14.49
N SER A 892 24.47 75.32 -14.48
CA SER A 892 25.61 75.31 -13.57
C SER A 892 26.77 74.47 -14.12
N VAL A 893 27.97 74.70 -13.59
CA VAL A 893 29.15 73.85 -13.79
C VAL A 893 29.59 73.38 -12.41
N ASP A 894 29.48 72.08 -12.15
CA ASP A 894 29.99 71.46 -10.92
C ASP A 894 31.43 71.00 -11.17
N ILE A 895 32.36 71.83 -10.69
CA ILE A 895 33.81 71.58 -10.80
C ILE A 895 34.25 70.43 -9.90
N GLY A 896 33.54 70.15 -8.79
CA GLY A 896 33.89 69.04 -7.90
C GLY A 896 33.53 67.68 -8.48
N ALA A 897 32.46 67.63 -9.28
CA ALA A 897 31.98 66.41 -9.93
C ALA A 897 32.43 66.28 -11.39
N ASN A 898 33.09 67.30 -11.96
CA ASN A 898 33.39 67.42 -13.39
C ASN A 898 32.15 67.28 -14.29
N ILE A 899 31.02 67.90 -13.89
CA ILE A 899 29.75 67.83 -14.63
C ILE A 899 29.26 69.25 -14.98
N ILE A 900 28.93 69.49 -16.24
CA ILE A 900 28.19 70.68 -16.69
C ILE A 900 26.71 70.34 -16.82
N TYR A 901 25.86 71.18 -16.23
CA TYR A 901 24.41 71.01 -16.27
C TYR A 901 23.75 72.03 -17.21
N GLY A 902 22.68 71.59 -17.88
CA GLY A 902 21.79 72.45 -18.65
C GLY A 902 20.33 72.03 -18.51
N GLN A 903 19.42 72.89 -18.96
CA GLN A 903 17.99 72.60 -18.93
C GLN A 903 17.34 73.03 -20.24
N VAL A 904 16.54 72.14 -20.83
CA VAL A 904 15.92 72.33 -22.15
C VAL A 904 14.49 71.83 -22.20
N ALA A 905 13.78 72.26 -23.24
CA ALA A 905 12.40 71.86 -23.51
C ALA A 905 12.26 70.80 -24.62
N TYR A 906 13.31 70.60 -25.41
CA TYR A 906 13.30 69.76 -26.61
C TYR A 906 14.64 69.05 -26.77
N TYR A 907 14.62 67.94 -27.51
CA TYR A 907 15.80 67.22 -27.94
C TYR A 907 16.24 67.77 -29.30
N SER A 908 17.26 68.62 -29.28
CA SER A 908 17.93 69.09 -30.49
C SER A 908 19.44 69.04 -30.25
N PRO A 909 20.26 69.20 -31.28
CA PRO A 909 21.69 68.94 -31.14
C PRO A 909 22.33 69.81 -30.05
N PHE A 910 23.11 69.16 -29.19
CA PHE A 910 23.86 69.78 -28.10
C PHE A 910 25.36 69.81 -28.42
N VAL A 911 26.03 70.89 -28.01
CA VAL A 911 27.49 70.94 -27.97
C VAL A 911 27.96 71.48 -26.63
N ILE A 912 29.07 70.95 -26.14
CA ILE A 912 29.83 71.58 -25.07
C ILE A 912 30.86 72.48 -25.72
N ALA A 913 30.95 73.73 -25.28
CA ALA A 913 31.81 74.73 -25.86
C ALA A 913 32.46 75.60 -24.78
N ARG A 914 33.53 76.29 -25.15
CA ARG A 914 34.27 77.23 -24.32
C ARG A 914 34.11 78.64 -24.84
N ASP A 915 33.73 79.57 -23.98
CA ASP A 915 33.67 81.01 -24.30
C ASP A 915 35.08 81.59 -24.45
N LEU A 916 35.38 82.23 -25.59
CA LEU A 916 36.74 82.72 -25.92
C LEU A 916 36.97 84.22 -25.64
N GLY A 917 35.95 85.03 -25.38
CA GLY A 917 36.09 86.49 -25.13
C GLY A 917 36.46 87.33 -26.39
N CYS A 918 36.40 88.68 -26.31
CA CYS A 918 36.69 89.62 -27.42
C CYS A 918 37.80 90.60 -27.00
N CYS A 919 38.87 90.70 -27.82
CA CYS A 919 40.09 91.50 -27.67
C CYS A 919 40.88 91.24 -26.37
N GLU A 920 41.76 90.23 -26.38
CA GLU A 920 42.72 89.98 -25.28
C GLU A 920 44.16 90.30 -25.70
N GLY A 921 44.80 91.25 -25.00
CA GLY A 921 46.20 91.62 -25.24
C GLY A 921 46.34 92.86 -26.10
N ILE A 922 46.72 92.68 -27.37
CA ILE A 922 46.95 93.78 -28.32
C ILE A 922 45.92 93.73 -29.44
N ARG A 923 45.48 94.91 -29.90
CA ARG A 923 44.59 95.02 -31.05
C ARG A 923 45.32 94.58 -32.33
N GLY A 924 44.57 94.06 -33.29
CA GLY A 924 45.05 93.84 -34.66
C GLY A 924 44.91 92.41 -35.15
N ASN A 925 44.49 91.48 -34.28
CA ASN A 925 44.19 90.10 -34.61
C ASN A 925 42.73 90.02 -35.12
N VAL A 926 42.48 90.70 -36.25
CA VAL A 926 41.15 90.92 -36.83
C VAL A 926 40.39 89.61 -37.09
N ASN A 927 41.12 88.54 -37.39
CA ASN A 927 40.52 87.23 -37.66
C ASN A 927 40.47 86.28 -36.45
N MET A 928 40.90 86.75 -35.28
CA MET A 928 40.95 85.99 -34.02
C MET A 928 41.82 84.72 -34.08
N SER A 929 42.78 84.63 -35.01
CA SER A 929 43.71 83.47 -35.12
C SER A 929 44.73 83.38 -33.98
N GLY A 930 44.87 84.45 -33.20
CA GLY A 930 45.74 84.52 -32.02
C GLY A 930 47.12 85.09 -32.30
N ILE A 931 47.42 85.42 -33.56
CA ILE A 931 48.61 86.14 -33.99
C ILE A 931 48.19 87.28 -34.91
N VAL A 932 48.97 88.37 -34.94
CA VAL A 932 48.73 89.46 -35.88
C VAL A 932 49.59 89.26 -37.12
N ASP A 933 48.98 88.86 -38.24
CA ASP A 933 49.65 88.52 -39.50
C ASP A 933 48.91 89.05 -40.76
N LEU A 934 49.36 88.62 -41.95
CA LEU A 934 48.75 89.05 -43.23
C LEU A 934 47.31 88.55 -43.44
N ALA A 935 46.87 87.53 -42.71
CA ALA A 935 45.49 87.06 -42.76
C ALA A 935 44.56 88.05 -42.04
N ASP A 936 45.01 88.72 -40.99
CA ASP A 936 44.26 89.82 -40.35
C ASP A 936 44.10 91.00 -41.29
N LEU A 937 45.14 91.31 -42.05
CA LEU A 937 45.09 92.33 -43.08
C LEU A 937 44.04 91.98 -44.13
N SER A 938 44.02 90.72 -44.58
CA SER A 938 43.06 90.25 -45.59
C SER A 938 41.63 90.30 -45.07
N ALA A 939 41.41 89.94 -43.81
CA ALA A 939 40.12 90.03 -43.13
C ALA A 939 39.63 91.49 -43.03
N LEU A 940 40.51 92.40 -42.62
CA LEU A 940 40.19 93.82 -42.48
C LEU A 940 39.89 94.48 -43.83
N VAL A 941 40.65 94.15 -44.89
CA VAL A 941 40.36 94.60 -46.26
C VAL A 941 39.00 94.09 -46.72
N SER A 942 38.72 92.81 -46.51
CA SER A 942 37.43 92.23 -46.92
C SER A 942 36.26 92.92 -46.22
N TYR A 943 36.37 93.22 -44.93
CA TYR A 943 35.37 94.00 -44.21
C TYR A 943 35.19 95.41 -44.80
N LEU A 944 36.28 96.18 -44.92
CA LEU A 944 36.22 97.59 -45.36
C LEU A 944 35.74 97.76 -46.81
N THR A 945 35.95 96.74 -47.64
CA THR A 945 35.53 96.73 -49.05
C THR A 945 34.16 96.10 -49.27
N GLY A 946 33.50 95.60 -48.22
CA GLY A 946 32.21 94.91 -48.30
C GLY A 946 32.28 93.49 -48.87
N GLY A 947 33.45 92.87 -48.85
CA GLY A 947 33.74 91.51 -49.32
C GLY A 947 33.15 90.36 -48.48
N GLY A 948 32.20 90.66 -47.58
CA GLY A 948 31.43 89.68 -46.83
C GLY A 948 32.09 89.15 -45.55
N TYR A 949 33.31 89.57 -45.23
CA TYR A 949 33.90 89.23 -43.93
C TYR A 949 33.20 90.01 -42.81
N VAL A 950 32.62 89.30 -41.84
CA VAL A 950 32.00 89.88 -40.64
C VAL A 950 33.03 89.89 -39.53
N ILE A 951 33.32 91.08 -39.00
CA ILE A 951 34.32 91.23 -37.94
C ILE A 951 33.81 90.54 -36.65
N PRO A 952 34.52 89.52 -36.13
CA PRO A 952 34.11 88.80 -34.92
C PRO A 952 34.23 89.66 -33.65
N CYS A 953 35.21 90.56 -33.64
CA CYS A 953 35.48 91.46 -32.53
C CYS A 953 35.85 92.85 -33.06
N GLN A 954 34.97 93.84 -32.88
CA GLN A 954 35.15 95.20 -33.38
C GLN A 954 36.41 95.86 -32.81
N ASP A 955 36.77 95.54 -31.57
CA ASP A 955 37.93 96.11 -30.90
C ASP A 955 39.27 95.62 -31.47
N GLU A 956 39.33 94.39 -31.98
CA GLU A 956 40.51 93.84 -32.66
C GLU A 956 40.73 94.50 -34.03
N ALA A 957 39.65 94.86 -34.71
CA ALA A 957 39.70 95.47 -36.04
C ALA A 957 39.94 96.98 -36.04
N ASN A 958 39.70 97.65 -34.91
CA ASN A 958 40.07 99.05 -34.68
C ASN A 958 41.57 99.13 -34.29
N VAL A 959 42.42 98.69 -35.22
CA VAL A 959 43.87 98.48 -35.06
C VAL A 959 44.57 99.72 -34.50
N ASN A 960 44.15 100.93 -34.86
CA ASN A 960 44.77 102.17 -34.39
C ASN A 960 44.17 102.70 -33.07
N GLY A 961 43.09 102.09 -32.57
CA GLY A 961 42.46 102.42 -31.30
C GLY A 961 41.64 103.71 -31.30
N THR A 962 41.26 104.25 -32.46
CA THR A 962 40.51 105.52 -32.56
C THR A 962 39.01 105.37 -32.29
N GLY A 963 38.50 104.13 -32.29
CA GLY A 963 37.10 103.80 -31.96
C GLY A 963 36.21 103.63 -33.18
N ILE A 964 36.78 103.78 -34.38
CA ILE A 964 36.12 103.54 -35.66
C ILE A 964 37.03 102.64 -36.50
N ILE A 965 36.44 101.76 -37.31
CA ILE A 965 37.18 100.85 -38.18
C ILE A 965 37.18 101.45 -39.58
N ASP A 966 38.33 101.97 -40.01
CA ASP A 966 38.48 102.61 -41.32
C ASP A 966 39.85 102.31 -41.98
N LEU A 967 40.14 103.00 -43.09
CA LEU A 967 41.38 102.82 -43.85
C LEU A 967 42.65 103.18 -43.04
N ALA A 968 42.52 103.94 -41.95
CA ALA A 968 43.62 104.23 -41.05
C ALA A 968 43.98 103.00 -40.20
N ASP A 969 43.02 102.15 -39.83
CA ASP A 969 43.29 100.86 -39.16
C ASP A 969 44.02 99.91 -40.11
N LEU A 970 43.59 99.88 -41.37
CA LEU A 970 44.30 99.12 -42.40
C LEU A 970 45.74 99.60 -42.55
N SER A 971 45.96 100.90 -42.58
CA SER A 971 47.29 101.50 -42.69
C SER A 971 48.16 101.20 -41.47
N ALA A 972 47.57 101.22 -40.27
CA ALA A 972 48.23 100.86 -39.01
C ALA A 972 48.66 99.38 -39.02
N LEU A 973 47.78 98.49 -39.47
CA LEU A 973 48.05 97.06 -39.55
C LEU A 973 49.17 96.75 -40.57
N VAL A 974 49.13 97.35 -41.75
CA VAL A 974 50.22 97.23 -42.75
C VAL A 974 51.53 97.75 -42.18
N SER A 975 51.52 98.90 -41.50
CA SER A 975 52.73 99.47 -40.92
C SER A 975 53.33 98.57 -39.84
N TYR A 976 52.50 97.89 -39.04
CA TYR A 976 52.97 96.93 -38.05
C TYR A 976 53.58 95.69 -38.72
N LEU A 977 52.85 95.06 -39.66
CA LEU A 977 53.25 93.81 -40.31
C LEU A 977 54.52 93.94 -41.17
N THR A 978 54.78 95.13 -41.71
CA THR A 978 55.96 95.39 -42.56
C THR A 978 57.19 95.87 -41.80
N GLY A 979 57.12 95.92 -40.45
CA GLY A 979 58.23 96.38 -39.60
C GLY A 979 58.43 97.90 -39.60
N GLY A 980 57.39 98.67 -39.95
CA GLY A 980 57.35 100.12 -39.75
C GLY A 980 57.29 100.49 -38.27
N SER A 981 57.33 101.79 -37.96
CA SER A 981 57.40 102.28 -36.57
C SER A 981 56.08 102.24 -35.78
N PHE A 982 55.03 101.61 -36.30
CA PHE A 982 53.71 101.56 -35.63
C PHE A 982 53.66 100.41 -34.62
N VAL A 983 53.27 100.71 -33.38
CA VAL A 983 53.10 99.73 -32.30
C VAL A 983 51.62 99.59 -32.01
N LEU A 984 51.12 98.35 -32.01
CA LEU A 984 49.71 98.05 -31.78
C LEU A 984 49.29 98.44 -30.35
N PRO A 985 48.18 99.19 -30.18
CA PRO A 985 47.64 99.49 -28.87
C PRO A 985 47.18 98.23 -28.13
N ALA A 986 47.17 98.30 -26.80
CA ALA A 986 46.48 97.29 -26.00
C ALA A 986 44.96 97.33 -26.26
N CYS A 987 44.32 96.18 -26.10
CA CYS A 987 42.87 96.09 -26.06
C CYS A 987 42.30 96.92 -24.90
N PRO A 988 41.10 97.53 -25.07
CA PRO A 988 40.45 98.24 -23.98
C PRO A 988 40.07 97.23 -22.90
N SER A 989 40.35 97.55 -21.64
CA SER A 989 39.98 96.73 -20.48
C SER A 989 38.49 96.74 -20.21
#